data_AF-A0A0E0GMP8-F1
#
_entry.id   AF-A0A0E0GMP8-F1
#
_cell.length_a   1.000
_cell.length_b   1.000
_cell.length_c   1.000
_cell.angle_alpha   90.00
_cell.angle_beta   90.00
_cell.angle_gamma   90.00
#
_symmetry.space_group_name_H-M   'P 1'
#
loop_
_entity.id
_entity.type
_entity.pdbx_description
1 polymer ?
#
loop_
_entity_poly.entity_id
_entity_poly.type
_entity_poly.pdbx_seq_one_letter_code
_entity_poly.pdbx_strand_id
1 'polypeptide(L)'
;MEAAGGAGGASGGGGESQPPKTLVDWALEILGTADPDEKARLGDLAATEWLRGAIPLPYDPSRPARPPPDRPARSAAVRLLPPSRAPKLGKGGSAQSRLALLHSLAHTESWAVDLSWDIVARFGAPLRMPREFFDDFARVAQDEGRHFAVLSARLRELGSHYGALPAHDGLWDSATRTSHSLLARLAVEHCVHEARGLDVLPTTISRFRTGGDEQTAKLLEDVIYPEEITHCAAGVRWFRYLCLRSRNGDPTASSIPQAITQCSELPRDGTGDIHKVEEVEGDGPKAELAQASNGDDKTVQQVEDELAKCKLVDIGDDVEAAVIRTFHSVVREYFRGPLKPPFNTEARKAAGFEPAWRKTKQARGRAHHLRLCDNRGPLQHGRSLSTEAILAVQSLKRITSFDRSPAAAAPSTSLGRLKSDLLAAMAELRRQGYWFLALSPLHVARIEPWYYPNPTLYATFVSSSPVTEDGTAAAVDVLVEAFLKKKERGGGFVEGEEDVYKLMRLVRMLVAKERACAAWRGYKAEVRMGGCEVHEYIYRVMARGMKWLGFEAEEAKVEGDFREWEARILPPAKDVLDEMRPQLRGGETKKKKKKPDARTAAEAAQGLQRHEVERRKKPPPPKQEKAKRVVRWKCAAGCGACCKLDKGPDFPSPEEIFAEHPEDLKLYKSMIGADGWCINYDKSTRTCNIYEERPVFCRVEPKVFEEYFGVPSRPSTFDREACSACVDTIKMVYGEESAELTNFKRVIREESKFRRHQWPIM
;
A
#
# COMPACT_ATOMS: atom_id res chain seq x y z
N MET A 1 56.52 50.00 -22.24
CA MET A 1 55.78 51.15 -22.80
C MET A 1 54.37 50.65 -23.10
N GLU A 2 53.58 50.34 -22.07
CA GLU A 2 52.69 51.30 -21.38
C GLU A 2 51.81 52.08 -22.37
N ALA A 3 50.57 51.61 -22.51
CA ALA A 3 49.46 52.41 -23.01
C ALA A 3 48.47 52.57 -21.84
N ALA A 4 48.54 53.74 -21.24
CA ALA A 4 47.66 54.20 -20.18
C ALA A 4 46.53 55.06 -20.76
N GLY A 5 45.39 55.02 -20.07
CA GLY A 5 44.61 56.24 -19.81
C GLY A 5 43.43 56.52 -20.74
N GLY A 6 42.21 56.25 -20.24
CA GLY A 6 40.96 56.70 -20.83
C GLY A 6 39.77 56.41 -19.93
N ALA A 7 39.77 56.98 -18.73
CA ALA A 7 38.66 56.93 -17.79
C ALA A 7 37.55 57.92 -18.22
N GLY A 8 36.33 57.41 -18.41
CA GLY A 8 35.09 58.18 -18.52
C GLY A 8 34.06 57.55 -17.59
N GLY A 9 33.61 58.33 -16.60
CA GLY A 9 32.72 57.87 -15.55
C GLY A 9 31.26 57.70 -15.97
N ALA A 10 30.55 56.87 -15.22
CA ALA A 10 29.12 57.01 -15.00
C ALA A 10 28.80 56.55 -13.57
N SER A 11 28.18 57.47 -12.84
CA SER A 11 27.65 57.40 -11.49
C SER A 11 26.69 56.23 -11.23
N GLY A 12 26.80 55.61 -10.06
CA GLY A 12 25.75 54.79 -9.47
C GLY A 12 25.84 54.87 -7.95
N GLY A 13 24.96 55.65 -7.32
CA GLY A 13 24.89 55.81 -5.86
C GLY A 13 24.46 54.51 -5.19
N GLY A 14 25.35 53.92 -4.40
CA GLY A 14 25.01 52.86 -3.45
C GLY A 14 24.46 53.49 -2.19
N GLY A 15 23.14 53.43 -2.01
CA GLY A 15 22.54 53.69 -0.69
C GLY A 15 22.89 52.52 0.23
N GLU A 16 23.58 52.79 1.33
CA GLU A 16 23.74 51.84 2.44
C GLU A 16 22.35 51.48 2.97
N SER A 17 21.86 50.28 2.61
CA SER A 17 20.65 49.71 3.20
C SER A 17 20.93 49.42 4.68
N GLN A 18 20.17 50.02 5.59
CA GLN A 18 20.27 49.68 7.02
C GLN A 18 20.09 48.16 7.21
N PRO A 19 20.84 47.53 8.13
CA PRO A 19 20.74 46.09 8.36
C PRO A 19 19.31 45.70 8.77
N PRO A 20 18.83 44.51 8.38
CA PRO A 20 17.49 44.05 8.72
C PRO A 20 17.29 44.02 10.24
N LYS A 21 16.15 44.55 10.69
CA LYS A 21 15.90 44.80 12.13
C LYS A 21 15.18 43.66 12.83
N THR A 22 14.48 42.82 12.07
CA THR A 22 13.65 41.72 12.58
C THR A 22 13.97 40.43 11.83
N LEU A 23 13.62 39.29 12.42
CA LEU A 23 13.87 37.99 11.79
C LEU A 23 13.12 37.84 10.45
N VAL A 24 11.89 38.36 10.36
CA VAL A 24 11.14 38.39 9.09
C VAL A 24 11.82 39.26 8.04
N ASP A 25 12.43 40.39 8.42
CA ASP A 25 13.19 41.21 7.45
C ASP A 25 14.40 40.45 6.90
N TRP A 26 15.12 39.72 7.77
CA TRP A 26 16.20 38.82 7.36
C TRP A 26 15.69 37.72 6.42
N ALA A 27 14.58 37.06 6.78
CA ALA A 27 13.99 36.00 5.97
C ALA A 27 13.62 36.50 4.56
N LEU A 28 13.06 37.73 4.44
CA LEU A 28 12.74 38.34 3.16
C LEU A 28 13.99 38.65 2.32
N GLU A 29 15.07 39.12 2.94
CA GLU A 29 16.35 39.34 2.26
C GLU A 29 16.95 38.03 1.76
N ILE A 30 16.97 36.99 2.60
CA ILE A 30 17.49 35.65 2.26
C ILE A 30 16.71 35.05 1.09
N LEU A 31 15.37 35.13 1.11
CA LEU A 31 14.51 34.68 0.00
C LEU A 31 14.75 35.51 -1.28
N GLY A 32 15.22 36.75 -1.16
CA GLY A 32 15.61 37.61 -2.29
C GLY A 32 17.01 37.35 -2.85
N THR A 33 17.86 36.60 -2.14
CA THR A 33 19.23 36.30 -2.56
C THR A 33 19.25 35.14 -3.57
N ALA A 34 19.82 35.37 -4.76
CA ALA A 34 19.84 34.37 -5.83
C ALA A 34 20.98 33.34 -5.71
N ASP A 35 22.13 33.78 -5.20
CA ASP A 35 23.31 32.93 -5.04
C ASP A 35 23.11 31.97 -3.86
N PRO A 36 23.20 30.64 -4.06
CA PRO A 36 22.84 29.68 -3.03
C PRO A 36 23.88 29.60 -1.90
N ASP A 37 25.17 29.84 -2.18
CA ASP A 37 26.20 29.87 -1.14
C ASP A 37 26.03 31.12 -0.25
N GLU A 38 25.80 32.29 -0.87
CA GLU A 38 25.50 33.52 -0.11
C GLU A 38 24.17 33.42 0.65
N LYS A 39 23.15 32.78 0.08
CA LYS A 39 21.88 32.52 0.76
C LYS A 39 22.08 31.69 2.02
N ALA A 40 22.84 30.59 1.93
CA ALA A 40 23.15 29.75 3.08
C ALA A 40 23.95 30.53 4.14
N ARG A 41 24.92 31.35 3.73
CA ARG A 41 25.72 32.21 4.63
C ARG A 41 24.86 33.24 5.37
N LEU A 42 23.96 33.93 4.66
CA LEU A 42 23.04 34.90 5.27
C LEU A 42 22.05 34.22 6.20
N GLY A 43 21.56 33.02 5.84
CA GLY A 43 20.71 32.20 6.70
C GLY A 43 21.39 31.81 8.01
N ASP A 44 22.62 31.30 7.94
CA ASP A 44 23.42 30.96 9.14
C ASP A 44 23.67 32.18 10.04
N LEU A 45 24.01 33.32 9.43
CA LEU A 45 24.17 34.57 10.15
C LEU A 45 22.87 34.98 10.85
N ALA A 46 21.75 35.04 10.11
CA ALA A 46 20.46 35.45 10.67
C ALA A 46 20.00 34.53 11.81
N ALA A 47 20.14 33.21 11.65
CA ALA A 47 19.80 32.24 12.67
C ALA A 47 20.69 32.38 13.92
N THR A 48 22.00 32.53 13.75
CA THR A 48 22.94 32.75 14.85
C THR A 48 22.61 34.03 15.63
N GLU A 49 22.36 35.12 14.91
CA GLU A 49 22.00 36.43 15.48
C GLU A 49 20.65 36.40 16.22
N TRP A 50 19.70 35.62 15.72
CA TRP A 50 18.41 35.40 16.36
C TRP A 50 18.53 34.56 17.64
N LEU A 51 19.20 33.42 17.55
CA LEU A 51 19.33 32.46 18.64
C LEU A 51 20.17 33.02 19.81
N ARG A 52 21.12 33.91 19.53
CA ARG A 52 21.87 34.66 20.55
C ARG A 52 21.13 35.86 21.14
N GLY A 53 19.96 36.20 20.59
CA GLY A 53 19.12 37.32 21.03
C GLY A 53 19.56 38.71 20.54
N ALA A 54 20.47 38.79 19.56
CA ALA A 54 20.88 40.06 18.97
C ALA A 54 19.81 40.64 18.02
N ILE A 55 19.01 39.78 17.40
CA ILE A 55 17.76 40.18 16.74
C ILE A 55 16.64 40.11 17.80
N PRO A 56 16.10 41.26 18.27
CA PRO A 56 15.25 41.28 19.46
C PRO A 56 13.80 40.88 19.19
N LEU A 57 13.32 41.07 17.95
CA LEU A 57 11.92 40.88 17.58
C LEU A 57 11.80 39.98 16.34
N PRO A 58 10.84 39.05 16.32
CA PRO A 58 10.61 38.22 15.13
C PRO A 58 10.06 39.05 13.98
N TYR A 59 9.20 40.03 14.27
CA TYR A 59 8.61 40.99 13.34
C TYR A 59 8.24 42.27 14.08
N ASP A 60 8.06 43.37 13.35
CA ASP A 60 7.62 44.65 13.91
C ASP A 60 6.08 44.75 13.84
N PRO A 61 5.35 44.70 14.97
CA PRO A 61 3.89 44.75 14.97
C PRO A 61 3.32 46.11 14.55
N SER A 62 4.15 47.17 14.53
CA SER A 62 3.75 48.50 14.09
C SER A 62 3.79 48.68 12.56
N ARG A 63 4.40 47.73 11.84
CA ARG A 63 4.54 47.76 10.39
C ARG A 63 3.60 46.75 9.73
N PRO A 64 3.02 47.08 8.56
CA PRO A 64 2.26 46.10 7.80
C PRO A 64 3.20 44.95 7.37
N ALA A 65 2.71 43.72 7.50
CA ALA A 65 3.45 42.54 7.06
C ALA A 65 3.78 42.65 5.56
N ARG A 66 5.06 42.57 5.21
CA ARG A 66 5.50 42.53 3.82
C ARG A 66 5.37 41.09 3.33
N PRO A 67 4.62 40.84 2.23
CA PRO A 67 4.48 39.49 1.73
C PRO A 67 5.84 38.99 1.21
N PRO A 68 6.24 37.75 1.52
CA PRO A 68 7.39 37.14 0.87
C PRO A 68 7.14 36.96 -0.63
N PRO A 69 8.21 36.88 -1.44
CA PRO A 69 8.05 36.68 -2.87
C PRO A 69 7.32 35.36 -3.16
N ASP A 70 6.58 35.30 -4.27
CA ASP A 70 5.88 34.07 -4.69
C ASP A 70 6.86 32.92 -4.93
N ARG A 71 8.08 33.26 -5.34
CA ARG A 71 9.21 32.36 -5.51
C ARG A 71 10.50 32.97 -4.97
N PRO A 72 11.35 32.22 -4.27
CA PRO A 72 12.65 32.70 -3.84
C PRO A 72 13.52 32.93 -5.06
N ALA A 73 14.41 33.90 -4.95
CA ALA A 73 15.42 34.15 -5.95
C ALA A 73 16.33 32.90 -6.08
N ARG A 74 16.72 32.60 -7.31
CA ARG A 74 17.56 31.46 -7.63
C ARG A 74 18.49 31.83 -8.78
N SER A 75 19.75 31.44 -8.65
CA SER A 75 20.78 31.70 -9.66
C SER A 75 20.36 31.15 -11.03
N ALA A 76 20.60 31.93 -12.08
CA ALA A 76 20.33 31.53 -13.47
C ALA A 76 21.13 30.29 -13.90
N ALA A 77 22.21 29.96 -13.18
CA ALA A 77 22.99 28.74 -13.41
C ALA A 77 22.21 27.46 -13.05
N VAL A 78 21.18 27.53 -12.19
CA VAL A 78 20.39 26.37 -11.78
C VAL A 78 19.24 26.14 -12.77
N ARG A 79 19.46 25.23 -13.72
CA ARG A 79 18.43 24.87 -14.71
C ARG A 79 17.35 23.98 -14.10
N LEU A 80 16.15 24.53 -13.93
CA LEU A 80 14.98 23.78 -13.48
C LEU A 80 14.23 23.15 -14.67
N LEU A 81 13.88 21.88 -14.53
CA LEU A 81 13.09 21.10 -15.48
C LEU A 81 11.83 20.54 -14.80
N PRO A 82 10.75 20.33 -15.56
CA PRO A 82 9.62 19.55 -15.04
C PRO A 82 10.06 18.16 -14.58
N PRO A 83 9.46 17.57 -13.53
CA PRO A 83 9.84 16.25 -13.03
C PRO A 83 9.87 15.13 -14.09
N SER A 84 9.02 15.22 -15.12
CA SER A 84 8.99 14.25 -16.23
C SER A 84 10.20 14.32 -17.17
N ARG A 85 10.96 15.43 -17.14
CA ARG A 85 12.16 15.67 -17.94
C ARG A 85 13.44 15.70 -17.11
N ALA A 86 13.34 15.49 -15.79
CA ALA A 86 14.49 15.41 -14.92
C ALA A 86 15.34 14.16 -15.26
N PRO A 87 16.67 14.27 -15.26
CA PRO A 87 17.55 13.15 -15.56
C PRO A 87 17.41 12.04 -14.52
N LYS A 88 17.53 10.78 -14.95
CA LYS A 88 17.50 9.64 -14.02
C LYS A 88 18.79 9.62 -13.20
N LEU A 89 18.65 9.69 -11.87
CA LEU A 89 19.77 9.74 -10.92
C LEU A 89 20.66 8.48 -10.91
N GLY A 90 20.14 7.34 -11.37
CA GLY A 90 20.84 6.05 -11.35
C GLY A 90 20.89 5.39 -9.97
N LYS A 91 21.78 4.40 -9.78
CA LYS A 91 21.89 3.60 -8.53
C LYS A 91 23.18 3.87 -7.72
N GLY A 92 24.01 4.85 -8.11
CA GLY A 92 25.26 5.18 -7.42
C GLY A 92 26.48 4.31 -7.79
N GLY A 93 26.32 3.36 -8.72
CA GLY A 93 27.43 2.47 -9.13
C GLY A 93 28.52 3.18 -9.95
N SER A 94 28.16 4.13 -10.81
CA SER A 94 29.12 4.93 -11.58
C SER A 94 29.40 6.28 -10.93
N ALA A 95 30.59 6.86 -11.20
CA ALA A 95 30.95 8.20 -10.71
C ALA A 95 29.93 9.27 -11.13
N GLN A 96 29.45 9.22 -12.37
CA GLN A 96 28.42 10.13 -12.86
C GLN A 96 27.08 9.97 -12.11
N SER A 97 26.69 8.74 -11.77
CA SER A 97 25.46 8.50 -10.99
C SER A 97 25.60 8.98 -9.53
N ARG A 98 26.80 8.86 -8.93
CA ARG A 98 27.08 9.43 -7.60
C ARG A 98 27.02 10.95 -7.61
N LEU A 99 27.64 11.59 -8.60
CA LEU A 99 27.56 13.05 -8.80
C LEU A 99 26.11 13.51 -8.98
N ALA A 100 25.30 12.78 -9.74
CA ALA A 100 23.88 13.10 -9.93
C ALA A 100 23.07 12.97 -8.63
N LEU A 101 23.30 11.91 -7.84
CA LEU A 101 22.67 11.74 -6.53
C LEU A 101 23.06 12.87 -5.58
N LEU A 102 24.35 13.18 -5.49
CA LEU A 102 24.87 14.22 -4.60
C LEU A 102 24.35 15.61 -4.99
N HIS A 103 24.30 15.92 -6.30
CA HIS A 103 23.72 17.15 -6.81
C HIS A 103 22.23 17.27 -6.48
N SER A 104 21.48 16.18 -6.60
CA SER A 104 20.06 16.15 -6.23
C SER A 104 19.83 16.37 -4.73
N LEU A 105 20.73 15.87 -3.86
CA LEU A 105 20.67 16.12 -2.43
C LEU A 105 20.94 17.61 -2.14
N ALA A 106 22.04 18.17 -2.67
CA ALA A 106 22.33 19.59 -2.53
C ALA A 106 21.18 20.49 -3.05
N HIS A 107 20.50 20.07 -4.13
CA HIS A 107 19.32 20.79 -4.61
C HIS A 107 18.13 20.73 -3.64
N THR A 108 17.97 19.63 -2.94
CA THR A 108 16.93 19.44 -1.94
C THR A 108 17.19 20.37 -0.75
N GLU A 109 18.40 20.37 -0.21
CA GLU A 109 18.74 21.22 0.95
C GLU A 109 18.66 22.71 0.58
N SER A 110 19.05 23.06 -0.65
CA SER A 110 18.87 24.43 -1.16
C SER A 110 17.39 24.86 -1.19
N TRP A 111 16.45 23.94 -1.40
CA TRP A 111 15.02 24.24 -1.27
C TRP A 111 14.56 24.22 0.20
N ALA A 112 15.13 23.38 1.04
CA ALA A 112 14.80 23.31 2.46
C ALA A 112 15.18 24.61 3.21
N VAL A 113 16.30 25.24 2.84
CA VAL A 113 16.64 26.61 3.28
C VAL A 113 15.53 27.59 2.93
N ASP A 114 15.09 27.59 1.66
CA ASP A 114 14.03 28.48 1.18
C ASP A 114 12.70 28.20 1.91
N LEU A 115 12.33 26.94 2.10
CA LEU A 115 11.10 26.53 2.79
C LEU A 115 11.07 27.00 4.26
N SER A 116 12.21 26.87 4.94
CA SER A 116 12.36 27.23 6.35
C SER A 116 12.30 28.74 6.58
N TRP A 117 12.84 29.55 5.66
CA TRP A 117 12.68 31.00 5.73
C TRP A 117 11.32 31.48 5.21
N ASP A 118 10.72 30.80 4.23
CA ASP A 118 9.37 31.11 3.74
C ASP A 118 8.33 30.93 4.84
N ILE A 119 8.42 29.88 5.66
CA ILE A 119 7.44 29.66 6.73
C ILE A 119 7.49 30.77 7.80
N VAL A 120 8.71 31.23 8.13
CA VAL A 120 8.96 32.34 9.05
C VAL A 120 8.37 33.64 8.50
N ALA A 121 8.68 33.98 7.25
CA ALA A 121 8.24 35.23 6.63
C ALA A 121 6.73 35.26 6.32
N ARG A 122 6.20 34.15 5.80
CA ARG A 122 4.82 34.07 5.26
C ARG A 122 3.77 33.94 6.35
N PHE A 123 4.06 33.18 7.41
CA PHE A 123 3.04 32.79 8.39
C PHE A 123 3.32 33.28 9.80
N GLY A 124 4.58 33.56 10.16
CA GLY A 124 4.96 33.92 11.52
C GLY A 124 4.18 35.10 12.08
N ALA A 125 4.22 36.25 11.39
CA ALA A 125 3.50 37.46 11.81
C ALA A 125 1.98 37.35 11.61
N PRO A 126 1.46 36.93 10.42
CA PRO A 126 0.00 36.89 10.20
C PRO A 126 -0.78 35.98 11.14
N LEU A 127 -0.18 34.86 11.59
CA LEU A 127 -0.83 33.92 12.51
C LEU A 127 -0.43 34.14 13.98
N ARG A 128 0.36 35.18 14.27
CA ARG A 128 0.89 35.46 15.61
C ARG A 128 1.50 34.19 16.22
N MET A 129 2.46 33.61 15.51
CA MET A 129 3.16 32.44 16.01
C MET A 129 4.05 32.83 17.22
N PRO A 130 4.22 31.94 18.20
CA PRO A 130 5.03 32.21 19.39
C PRO A 130 6.53 32.20 19.06
N ARG A 131 7.37 32.71 19.97
CA ARG A 131 8.82 32.88 19.73
C ARG A 131 9.52 31.56 19.39
N GLU A 132 9.10 30.47 20.01
CA GLU A 132 9.67 29.14 19.82
C GLU A 132 9.49 28.63 18.39
N PHE A 133 8.45 29.09 17.68
CA PHE A 133 8.26 28.75 16.26
C PHE A 133 9.39 29.34 15.42
N PHE A 134 9.76 30.58 15.72
CA PHE A 134 10.88 31.25 15.07
C PHE A 134 12.22 30.62 15.46
N ASP A 135 12.39 30.24 16.74
CA ASP A 135 13.60 29.54 17.20
C ASP A 135 13.78 28.20 16.47
N ASP A 136 12.73 27.37 16.38
CA ASP A 136 12.79 26.06 15.73
C ASP A 136 13.11 26.21 14.23
N PHE A 137 12.38 27.06 13.50
CA PHE A 137 12.60 27.19 12.05
C PHE A 137 13.86 27.96 11.69
N ALA A 138 14.38 28.84 12.57
CA ALA A 138 15.71 29.41 12.40
C ALA A 138 16.81 28.35 12.54
N ARG A 139 16.67 27.40 13.48
CA ARG A 139 17.60 26.27 13.62
C ARG A 139 17.54 25.33 12.42
N VAL A 140 16.34 24.95 12.00
CA VAL A 140 16.16 24.13 10.78
C VAL A 140 16.81 24.85 9.59
N ALA A 141 16.52 26.14 9.38
CA ALA A 141 17.13 26.87 8.27
C ALA A 141 18.67 26.94 8.33
N GLN A 142 19.23 27.01 9.53
CA GLN A 142 20.68 26.98 9.76
C GLN A 142 21.28 25.61 9.41
N ASP A 143 20.64 24.53 9.85
CA ASP A 143 21.07 23.16 9.58
C ASP A 143 20.99 22.86 8.08
N GLU A 144 19.87 23.18 7.43
CA GLU A 144 19.68 23.03 5.97
C GLU A 144 20.72 23.83 5.16
N GLY A 145 21.05 25.05 5.61
CA GLY A 145 22.08 25.88 4.99
C GLY A 145 23.46 25.24 5.10
N ARG A 146 23.79 24.67 6.25
CA ARG A 146 25.03 23.92 6.47
C ARG A 146 25.06 22.63 5.66
N HIS A 147 23.96 21.87 5.60
CA HIS A 147 23.84 20.67 4.77
C HIS A 147 24.11 20.98 3.31
N PHE A 148 23.47 22.02 2.78
CA PHE A 148 23.74 22.53 1.44
C PHE A 148 25.23 22.85 1.25
N ALA A 149 25.83 23.60 2.17
CA ALA A 149 27.23 24.02 2.07
C ALA A 149 28.20 22.83 2.04
N VAL A 150 28.00 21.82 2.90
CA VAL A 150 28.88 20.64 2.94
C VAL A 150 28.70 19.75 1.70
N LEU A 151 27.47 19.60 1.19
CA LEU A 151 27.21 18.86 -0.05
C LEU A 151 27.73 19.59 -1.29
N SER A 152 27.59 20.92 -1.33
CA SER A 152 28.16 21.80 -2.36
C SER A 152 29.69 21.69 -2.40
N ALA A 153 30.35 21.72 -1.23
CA ALA A 153 31.77 21.49 -1.11
C ALA A 153 32.18 20.10 -1.60
N ARG A 154 31.43 19.06 -1.22
CA ARG A 154 31.70 17.69 -1.67
C ARG A 154 31.55 17.52 -3.18
N LEU A 155 30.60 18.20 -3.81
CA LEU A 155 30.47 18.23 -5.27
C LEU A 155 31.71 18.81 -5.95
N ARG A 156 32.26 19.90 -5.38
CA ARG A 156 33.48 20.56 -5.87
C ARG A 156 34.71 19.65 -5.76
N GLU A 157 34.85 18.93 -4.66
CA GLU A 157 35.92 17.92 -4.47
C GLU A 157 35.86 16.81 -5.52
N LEU A 158 34.66 16.41 -5.94
CA LEU A 158 34.44 15.39 -6.97
C LEU A 158 34.49 15.95 -8.41
N GLY A 159 34.89 17.22 -8.59
CA GLY A 159 35.05 17.85 -9.90
C GLY A 159 33.75 18.33 -10.55
N SER A 160 32.68 18.51 -9.78
CA SER A 160 31.39 19.06 -10.23
C SER A 160 31.04 20.33 -9.42
N HIS A 161 29.86 20.91 -9.64
CA HIS A 161 29.37 22.03 -8.84
C HIS A 161 27.83 22.01 -8.79
N TYR A 162 27.26 22.67 -7.79
CA TYR A 162 25.81 22.87 -7.75
C TYR A 162 25.36 23.72 -8.96
N GLY A 163 24.26 23.33 -9.60
CA GLY A 163 23.82 23.87 -10.90
C GLY A 163 24.41 23.20 -12.15
N ALA A 164 25.46 22.36 -12.03
CA ALA A 164 26.05 21.66 -13.19
C ALA A 164 25.09 20.68 -13.89
N LEU A 165 24.14 20.12 -13.14
CA LEU A 165 23.08 19.25 -13.64
C LEU A 165 21.72 19.94 -13.53
N PRO A 166 20.77 19.64 -14.42
CA PRO A 166 19.42 20.16 -14.30
C PRO A 166 18.69 19.49 -13.13
N ALA A 167 17.87 20.26 -12.42
CA ALA A 167 17.10 19.81 -11.27
C ALA A 167 15.59 20.03 -11.47
N HIS A 168 14.75 19.63 -10.51
CA HIS A 168 13.29 19.76 -10.62
C HIS A 168 12.70 20.61 -9.49
N ASP A 169 11.55 21.22 -9.75
CA ASP A 169 10.91 22.17 -8.84
C ASP A 169 9.86 21.54 -7.90
N GLY A 170 9.89 20.21 -7.74
CA GLY A 170 8.79 19.47 -7.10
C GLY A 170 8.48 19.86 -5.65
N LEU A 171 9.48 20.29 -4.87
CA LEU A 171 9.28 20.78 -3.50
C LEU A 171 8.60 22.17 -3.52
N TRP A 172 9.09 23.11 -4.33
CA TRP A 172 8.48 24.44 -4.39
C TRP A 172 7.10 24.46 -5.06
N ASP A 173 6.83 23.55 -6.00
CA ASP A 173 5.49 23.32 -6.54
C ASP A 173 4.50 22.91 -5.44
N SER A 174 4.98 22.24 -4.40
CA SER A 174 4.19 21.84 -3.24
C SER A 174 4.05 22.99 -2.23
N ALA A 175 5.12 23.75 -2.01
CA ALA A 175 5.11 25.01 -1.27
C ALA A 175 4.07 26.00 -1.82
N THR A 176 4.10 26.23 -3.14
CA THR A 176 3.20 27.18 -3.82
C THR A 176 1.73 26.82 -3.61
N ARG A 177 1.40 25.53 -3.61
CA ARG A 177 0.03 25.02 -3.41
C ARG A 177 -0.46 25.08 -1.96
N THR A 178 0.45 25.28 -1.01
CA THR A 178 0.16 25.37 0.43
C THR A 178 0.44 26.77 0.99
N SER A 179 0.77 27.74 0.13
CA SER A 179 1.15 29.11 0.51
C SER A 179 0.05 29.87 1.27
N HIS A 180 -1.22 29.46 1.13
CA HIS A 180 -2.37 30.05 1.82
C HIS A 180 -2.66 29.44 3.19
N SER A 181 -1.97 28.38 3.61
CA SER A 181 -2.27 27.67 4.85
C SER A 181 -1.02 27.11 5.53
N LEU A 182 -0.67 27.66 6.69
CA LEU A 182 0.44 27.16 7.51
C LEU A 182 0.23 25.69 7.91
N LEU A 183 -1.02 25.30 8.23
CA LEU A 183 -1.36 23.93 8.57
C LEU A 183 -1.08 22.98 7.39
N ALA A 184 -1.42 23.38 6.17
CA ALA A 184 -1.11 22.62 4.96
C ALA A 184 0.38 22.58 4.66
N ARG A 185 1.09 23.70 4.87
CA ARG A 185 2.54 23.80 4.69
C ARG A 185 3.29 22.85 5.62
N LEU A 186 2.96 22.86 6.91
CA LEU A 186 3.55 21.97 7.91
C LEU A 186 3.26 20.51 7.61
N ALA A 187 2.02 20.16 7.27
CA ALA A 187 1.66 18.77 6.98
C ALA A 187 2.40 18.21 5.76
N VAL A 188 2.53 19.00 4.69
CA VAL A 188 3.08 18.52 3.43
C VAL A 188 4.60 18.60 3.42
N GLU A 189 5.17 19.78 3.67
CA GLU A 189 6.62 19.97 3.60
C GLU A 189 7.29 19.42 4.86
N HIS A 190 6.99 20.00 6.03
CA HIS A 190 7.73 19.73 7.26
C HIS A 190 7.36 18.41 7.97
N CYS A 191 6.34 17.69 7.48
CA CYS A 191 5.97 16.37 7.98
C CYS A 191 6.15 15.29 6.89
N VAL A 192 5.44 15.39 5.76
CA VAL A 192 5.49 14.32 4.74
C VAL A 192 6.81 14.31 3.98
N HIS A 193 7.35 15.46 3.57
CA HIS A 193 8.61 15.51 2.85
C HIS A 193 9.80 15.19 3.77
N GLU A 194 9.86 15.75 4.99
CA GLU A 194 10.91 15.40 5.97
C GLU A 194 10.90 13.91 6.32
N ALA A 195 9.73 13.36 6.64
CA ALA A 195 9.64 11.95 6.99
C ALA A 195 9.98 11.02 5.80
N ARG A 196 9.86 11.50 4.55
CA ARG A 196 10.36 10.78 3.37
C ARG A 196 11.87 10.90 3.22
N GLY A 197 12.48 12.03 3.59
CA GLY A 197 13.93 12.17 3.75
C GLY A 197 14.47 11.05 4.64
N LEU A 198 13.89 10.90 5.83
CA LEU A 198 14.27 9.86 6.80
C LEU A 198 14.18 8.41 6.26
N ASP A 199 13.27 8.14 5.32
CA ASP A 199 13.15 6.81 4.69
C ASP A 199 14.18 6.61 3.56
N VAL A 200 14.55 7.67 2.84
CA VAL A 200 15.39 7.61 1.64
C VAL A 200 16.87 7.71 1.97
N LEU A 201 17.24 8.46 3.02
CA LEU A 201 18.63 8.67 3.41
C LEU A 201 19.40 7.36 3.68
N PRO A 202 18.88 6.39 4.47
CA PRO A 202 19.60 5.13 4.73
C PRO A 202 19.95 4.34 3.46
N THR A 203 19.01 4.30 2.50
CA THR A 203 19.24 3.66 1.20
C THR A 203 20.28 4.42 0.39
N THR A 204 20.31 5.75 0.50
CA THR A 204 21.26 6.62 -0.20
C THR A 204 22.67 6.48 0.36
N ILE A 205 22.82 6.45 1.69
CA ILE A 205 24.08 6.15 2.39
C ILE A 205 24.63 4.80 1.91
N SER A 206 23.80 3.75 1.90
CA SER A 206 24.20 2.43 1.41
C SER A 206 24.70 2.48 -0.04
N ARG A 207 24.05 3.23 -0.93
CA ARG A 207 24.48 3.38 -2.33
C ARG A 207 25.84 4.07 -2.47
N PHE A 208 26.12 5.12 -1.70
CA PHE A 208 27.43 5.78 -1.73
C PHE A 208 28.53 4.86 -1.21
N ARG A 209 28.27 4.15 -0.10
CA ARG A 209 29.19 3.15 0.47
C ARG A 209 29.50 2.02 -0.52
N THR A 210 28.48 1.41 -1.11
CA THR A 210 28.67 0.38 -2.16
C THR A 210 29.36 0.94 -3.41
N GLY A 211 29.16 2.22 -3.72
CA GLY A 211 29.83 2.91 -4.81
C GLY A 211 31.28 3.30 -4.52
N GLY A 212 31.82 2.99 -3.33
CA GLY A 212 33.19 3.30 -2.92
C GLY A 212 33.42 4.74 -2.44
N ASP A 213 32.35 5.50 -2.16
CA ASP A 213 32.43 6.89 -1.69
C ASP A 213 32.05 6.97 -0.20
N GLU A 214 32.96 6.47 0.65
CA GLU A 214 32.74 6.41 2.10
C GLU A 214 32.71 7.81 2.74
N GLN A 215 33.39 8.79 2.16
CA GLN A 215 33.39 10.17 2.65
C GLN A 215 31.99 10.79 2.57
N THR A 216 31.33 10.66 1.41
CA THR A 216 29.95 11.13 1.24
C THR A 216 28.97 10.34 2.11
N ALA A 217 29.17 9.03 2.25
CA ALA A 217 28.32 8.19 3.10
C ALA A 217 28.38 8.63 4.58
N LYS A 218 29.57 8.87 5.12
CA LYS A 218 29.76 9.37 6.50
C LYS A 218 29.19 10.76 6.71
N LEU A 219 29.38 11.67 5.76
CA LEU A 219 28.78 13.01 5.84
C LEU A 219 27.25 12.92 5.98
N LEU A 220 26.61 12.06 5.20
CA LEU A 220 25.16 11.84 5.29
C LEU A 220 24.73 11.15 6.59
N GLU A 221 25.51 10.19 7.08
CA GLU A 221 25.21 9.39 8.27
C GLU A 221 25.45 10.13 9.59
N ASP A 222 26.55 10.88 9.67
CA ASP A 222 27.05 11.48 10.92
C ASP A 222 26.56 12.93 11.11
N VAL A 223 26.26 13.64 10.01
CA VAL A 223 25.90 15.07 10.05
C VAL A 223 24.43 15.28 9.67
N ILE A 224 24.05 14.89 8.45
CA ILE A 224 22.73 15.24 7.92
C ILE A 224 21.63 14.41 8.60
N TYR A 225 21.74 13.08 8.58
CA TYR A 225 20.68 12.19 9.04
C TYR A 225 20.20 12.42 10.49
N PRO A 226 21.07 12.68 11.49
CA PRO A 226 20.62 12.98 12.84
C PRO A 226 19.81 14.29 12.95
N GLU A 227 20.16 15.29 12.14
CA GLU A 227 19.55 16.62 12.15
C GLU A 227 18.18 16.60 11.48
N GLU A 228 18.02 15.84 10.39
CA GLU A 228 16.74 15.57 9.72
C GLU A 228 15.63 15.07 10.66
N ILE A 229 15.99 14.29 11.69
CA ILE A 229 15.02 13.81 12.69
C ILE A 229 14.43 14.99 13.46
N THR A 230 15.25 15.98 13.79
CA THR A 230 14.82 17.18 14.52
C THR A 230 14.00 18.11 13.64
N HIS A 231 14.27 18.16 12.34
CA HIS A 231 13.48 18.95 11.37
C HIS A 231 12.05 18.39 11.27
N CYS A 232 11.94 17.06 11.12
CA CYS A 232 10.66 16.36 11.13
C CYS A 232 9.91 16.56 12.47
N ALA A 233 10.63 16.54 13.59
CA ALA A 233 10.05 16.77 14.91
C ALA A 233 9.47 18.19 15.05
N ALA A 234 10.16 19.20 14.53
CA ALA A 234 9.67 20.58 14.49
C ALA A 234 8.35 20.68 13.69
N GLY A 235 8.28 20.03 12.52
CA GLY A 235 7.05 19.96 11.72
C GLY A 235 5.88 19.36 12.49
N VAL A 236 6.09 18.22 13.15
CA VAL A 236 5.05 17.54 13.96
C VAL A 236 4.61 18.40 15.14
N ARG A 237 5.56 19.02 15.85
CA ARG A 237 5.29 19.90 17.00
C ARG A 237 4.37 21.05 16.60
N TRP A 238 4.72 21.79 15.54
CA TRP A 238 3.95 22.96 15.12
C TRP A 238 2.61 22.58 14.47
N PHE A 239 2.54 21.44 13.79
CA PHE A 239 1.28 20.91 13.31
C PHE A 239 0.31 20.57 14.46
N ARG A 240 0.81 19.88 15.50
CA ARG A 240 0.04 19.60 16.72
C ARG A 240 -0.43 20.90 17.39
N TYR A 241 0.48 21.87 17.56
CA TYR A 241 0.17 23.17 18.14
C TYR A 241 -1.01 23.86 17.43
N LEU A 242 -1.01 23.95 16.10
CA LEU A 242 -2.10 24.59 15.36
C LEU A 242 -3.43 23.84 15.46
N CYS A 243 -3.39 22.51 15.47
CA CYS A 243 -4.60 21.70 15.67
C CYS A 243 -5.24 21.96 17.06
N LEU A 244 -4.40 22.11 18.10
CA LEU A 244 -4.87 22.39 19.45
C LEU A 244 -5.36 23.84 19.57
N ARG A 245 -4.61 24.81 19.03
CA ARG A 245 -4.98 26.23 19.02
C ARG A 245 -6.32 26.49 18.34
N SER A 246 -6.61 25.80 17.24
CA SER A 246 -7.89 25.91 16.52
C SER A 246 -9.08 25.38 17.32
N ARG A 247 -8.87 24.41 18.22
CA ARG A 247 -9.94 23.83 19.07
C ARG A 247 -10.30 24.71 20.26
N ASN A 248 -9.36 25.53 20.73
CA ASN A 248 -9.56 26.41 21.87
C ASN A 248 -10.26 27.74 21.51
N GLY A 249 -10.73 27.90 20.27
CA GLY A 249 -11.61 29.00 19.88
C GLY A 249 -10.93 30.34 19.62
N ASP A 250 -9.62 30.36 19.28
CA ASP A 250 -8.94 31.60 18.90
C ASP A 250 -9.57 32.23 17.64
N PRO A 251 -10.11 33.47 17.70
CA PRO A 251 -10.80 34.14 16.59
C PRO A 251 -9.89 34.48 15.40
N THR A 252 -8.57 34.24 15.48
CA THR A 252 -7.65 34.33 14.34
C THR A 252 -7.57 33.03 13.52
N ALA A 253 -8.16 31.92 14.00
CA ALA A 253 -8.22 30.63 13.30
C ALA A 253 -9.30 30.56 12.19
N SER A 254 -10.03 31.64 11.95
CA SER A 254 -11.22 31.69 11.09
C SER A 254 -10.98 31.55 9.57
N SER A 255 -9.76 31.26 9.12
CA SER A 255 -9.46 30.95 7.72
C SER A 255 -9.45 29.44 7.40
N ILE A 256 -9.91 28.58 8.31
CA ILE A 256 -10.19 27.17 8.03
C ILE A 256 -11.56 27.08 7.32
N PRO A 257 -11.69 26.40 6.16
CA PRO A 257 -13.00 26.16 5.55
C PRO A 257 -13.95 25.49 6.54
N GLN A 258 -15.02 26.20 6.90
CA GLN A 258 -16.14 25.70 7.71
C GLN A 258 -16.84 24.54 6.97
N ALA A 259 -16.32 23.33 7.11
CA ALA A 259 -17.01 22.11 6.67
C ALA A 259 -16.91 20.96 7.68
N ILE A 260 -16.37 21.20 8.88
CA ILE A 260 -16.16 20.15 9.88
C ILE A 260 -16.60 20.63 11.25
N THR A 261 -17.90 20.88 11.42
CA THR A 261 -18.52 21.00 12.75
C THR A 261 -19.97 20.54 12.70
N GLN A 262 -20.20 19.26 12.41
CA GLN A 262 -21.44 18.59 12.82
C GLN A 262 -21.13 17.13 13.18
N CYS A 263 -20.76 16.92 14.44
CA CYS A 263 -20.92 15.64 15.13
C CYS A 263 -21.03 15.93 16.63
N SER A 264 -22.18 16.47 17.04
CA SER A 264 -22.67 16.32 18.41
C SER A 264 -24.19 16.26 18.34
N GLU A 265 -24.74 15.05 18.54
CA GLU A 265 -25.82 14.75 19.48
C GLU A 265 -26.49 13.42 19.09
N LEU A 266 -26.27 12.40 19.92
CA LEU A 266 -27.20 11.26 20.02
C LEU A 266 -27.91 11.38 21.38
N PRO A 267 -29.19 10.98 21.48
CA PRO A 267 -30.08 11.37 22.56
C PRO A 267 -29.78 10.56 23.83
N ARG A 268 -29.77 11.21 24.98
CA ARG A 268 -29.92 10.53 26.27
C ARG A 268 -31.38 10.57 26.69
N ASP A 269 -31.93 9.37 26.87
CA ASP A 269 -33.27 9.12 27.36
C ASP A 269 -33.41 9.52 28.84
N GLY A 270 -34.63 9.89 29.21
CA GLY A 270 -34.95 10.73 30.36
C GLY A 270 -34.95 10.10 31.76
N THR A 271 -35.06 11.00 32.75
CA THR A 271 -35.94 10.98 33.94
C THR A 271 -35.49 12.13 34.86
N GLY A 272 -36.30 13.19 35.03
CA GLY A 272 -36.98 13.42 36.30
C GLY A 272 -36.83 14.88 36.78
N ASP A 273 -37.98 15.52 37.03
CA ASP A 273 -38.25 16.64 37.95
C ASP A 273 -37.94 18.12 37.59
N ILE A 274 -38.97 18.72 36.98
CA ILE A 274 -39.65 19.99 37.31
C ILE A 274 -39.23 20.72 38.60
N HIS A 275 -38.78 21.99 38.48
CA HIS A 275 -39.27 23.15 39.24
C HIS A 275 -38.77 24.52 38.69
N LYS A 276 -39.67 25.23 38.00
CA LYS A 276 -40.16 26.62 38.20
C LYS A 276 -39.22 27.82 38.56
N VAL A 277 -39.26 28.86 37.69
CA VAL A 277 -39.29 30.36 37.87
C VAL A 277 -38.05 31.04 38.51
N GLU A 278 -37.52 32.24 38.20
CA GLU A 278 -38.04 33.56 37.75
C GLU A 278 -37.02 34.40 36.97
N GLU A 279 -37.56 35.25 36.09
CA GLU A 279 -36.93 36.44 35.52
C GLU A 279 -36.78 37.55 36.57
N VAL A 280 -35.70 38.32 36.53
CA VAL A 280 -35.66 39.70 37.06
C VAL A 280 -34.80 40.58 36.14
N GLU A 281 -35.45 41.55 35.52
CA GLU A 281 -34.86 42.74 34.88
C GLU A 281 -34.30 43.72 35.93
N GLY A 282 -33.33 44.56 35.55
CA GLY A 282 -33.10 45.81 36.30
C GLY A 282 -31.76 46.52 36.10
N ASP A 283 -31.79 47.56 35.26
CA ASP A 283 -31.08 48.85 35.34
C ASP A 283 -29.54 48.96 35.29
N GLY A 284 -29.07 49.72 34.29
CA GLY A 284 -27.88 50.59 34.40
C GLY A 284 -28.27 51.94 35.06
N PRO A 285 -27.32 52.87 35.39
CA PRO A 285 -26.53 53.52 34.33
C PRO A 285 -25.12 54.08 34.71
N LYS A 286 -24.41 54.51 33.65
CA LYS A 286 -23.40 55.60 33.53
C LYS A 286 -21.93 55.42 34.00
N ALA A 287 -21.08 55.27 32.97
CA ALA A 287 -19.89 56.07 32.59
C ALA A 287 -18.86 56.52 33.65
N GLU A 288 -17.65 55.96 33.56
CA GLU A 288 -16.40 56.70 33.78
C GLU A 288 -15.24 56.09 32.96
N LEU A 289 -14.34 56.98 32.53
CA LEU A 289 -13.24 56.76 31.59
C LEU A 289 -12.01 56.14 32.27
N ALA A 290 -11.22 55.40 31.49
CA ALA A 290 -9.82 55.01 31.69
C ALA A 290 -9.51 53.76 32.55
N GLN A 291 -9.18 52.66 31.87
CA GLN A 291 -7.95 51.86 32.02
C GLN A 291 -8.06 50.61 31.13
N ALA A 292 -7.42 50.63 29.96
CA ALA A 292 -7.27 49.45 29.13
C ALA A 292 -6.17 48.57 29.75
N SER A 293 -6.57 47.59 30.57
CA SER A 293 -5.68 46.60 31.15
C SER A 293 -6.09 45.19 30.75
N ASN A 294 -5.17 44.48 30.09
CA ASN A 294 -4.92 43.04 30.18
C ASN A 294 -6.10 42.08 29.97
N GLY A 295 -6.74 42.14 28.80
CA GLY A 295 -7.76 41.19 28.37
C GLY A 295 -7.22 39.98 27.58
N ASP A 296 -6.25 40.18 26.69
CA ASP A 296 -5.86 39.17 25.69
C ASP A 296 -4.62 38.33 26.05
N ASP A 297 -3.82 38.82 27.01
CA ASP A 297 -2.53 38.21 27.41
C ASP A 297 -2.72 36.90 28.19
N LYS A 298 -3.87 36.73 28.87
CA LYS A 298 -4.16 35.52 29.65
C LYS A 298 -4.38 34.28 28.78
N THR A 299 -4.90 34.43 27.57
CA THR A 299 -5.17 33.31 26.65
C THR A 299 -3.89 32.80 26.00
N VAL A 300 -2.97 33.71 25.66
CA VAL A 300 -1.65 33.36 25.13
C VAL A 300 -0.79 32.75 26.23
N GLN A 301 -0.77 33.38 27.42
CA GLN A 301 -0.05 32.86 28.58
C GLN A 301 -0.62 31.50 29.05
N GLN A 302 -1.94 31.26 29.00
CA GLN A 302 -2.51 29.95 29.31
C GLN A 302 -2.13 28.89 28.27
N VAL A 303 -2.05 29.24 26.98
CA VAL A 303 -1.57 28.32 25.94
C VAL A 303 -0.06 28.08 26.08
N GLU A 304 0.72 29.09 26.48
CA GLU A 304 2.16 29.00 26.76
C GLU A 304 2.45 28.22 28.06
N ASP A 305 1.62 28.34 29.09
CA ASP A 305 1.70 27.57 30.34
C ASP A 305 1.29 26.11 30.13
N GLU A 306 0.32 25.85 29.23
CA GLU A 306 -0.01 24.51 28.75
C GLU A 306 1.09 23.95 27.83
N LEU A 307 1.83 24.81 27.12
CA LEU A 307 2.99 24.43 26.29
C LEU A 307 4.26 24.19 27.14
N ALA A 308 4.42 24.88 28.26
CA ALA A 308 5.44 24.61 29.27
C ALA A 308 5.23 23.23 29.93
N LYS A 309 3.98 22.75 29.96
CA LYS A 309 3.63 21.36 30.29
C LYS A 309 3.81 20.37 29.13
N CYS A 310 4.01 20.84 27.89
CA CYS A 310 4.21 20.01 26.69
C CYS A 310 5.66 19.53 26.50
N LYS A 311 6.33 19.14 27.59
CA LYS A 311 7.41 18.14 27.52
C LYS A 311 6.76 16.77 27.51
N LEU A 312 6.55 16.17 26.33
CA LEU A 312 6.29 14.72 26.21
C LEU A 312 5.29 14.14 27.25
N VAL A 313 4.10 14.73 27.40
CA VAL A 313 3.04 14.15 28.25
C VAL A 313 1.86 13.75 27.38
N ASP A 314 1.30 12.57 27.64
CA ASP A 314 0.10 11.99 27.04
C ASP A 314 -1.01 13.03 26.89
N ILE A 315 -1.14 13.53 25.67
CA ILE A 315 -2.36 14.21 25.23
C ILE A 315 -3.39 13.09 25.13
N GLY A 316 -4.51 13.18 25.85
CA GLY A 316 -5.50 12.08 25.87
C GLY A 316 -5.82 11.55 24.48
N ASP A 317 -5.94 10.22 24.33
CA ASP A 317 -5.97 9.49 23.05
C ASP A 317 -6.92 10.12 22.00
N ASP A 318 -8.04 10.69 22.45
CA ASP A 318 -9.03 11.35 21.59
C ASP A 318 -8.49 12.60 20.88
N VAL A 319 -7.63 13.35 21.54
CA VAL A 319 -7.02 14.58 21.02
C VAL A 319 -5.96 14.24 19.99
N GLU A 320 -5.07 13.29 20.30
CA GLU A 320 -4.06 12.83 19.36
C GLU A 320 -4.73 12.21 18.11
N ALA A 321 -5.80 11.43 18.29
CA ALA A 321 -6.58 10.90 17.18
C ALA A 321 -7.20 12.02 16.32
N ALA A 322 -7.64 13.14 16.91
CA ALA A 322 -8.16 14.29 16.17
C ALA A 322 -7.07 15.01 15.36
N VAL A 323 -5.88 15.19 15.93
CA VAL A 323 -4.72 15.74 15.20
C VAL A 323 -4.40 14.85 14.00
N ILE A 324 -4.32 13.54 14.20
CA ILE A 324 -4.02 12.57 13.14
C ILE A 324 -5.09 12.61 12.04
N ARG A 325 -6.38 12.69 12.40
CA ARG A 325 -7.46 12.84 11.40
C ARG A 325 -7.30 14.11 10.58
N THR A 326 -6.95 15.22 11.23
CA THR A 326 -6.69 16.50 10.56
C THR A 326 -5.50 16.38 9.61
N PHE A 327 -4.41 15.78 10.07
CA PHE A 327 -3.24 15.50 9.25
C PHE A 327 -3.60 14.69 8.00
N HIS A 328 -4.34 13.59 8.15
CA HIS A 328 -4.78 12.77 7.01
C HIS A 328 -5.71 13.53 6.05
N SER A 329 -6.54 14.43 6.56
CA SER A 329 -7.40 15.27 5.72
C SER A 329 -6.56 16.22 4.87
N VAL A 330 -5.67 16.97 5.52
CA VAL A 330 -4.79 17.95 4.88
C VAL A 330 -3.87 17.28 3.87
N VAL A 331 -3.24 16.16 4.22
CA VAL A 331 -2.38 15.40 3.30
C VAL A 331 -3.17 14.90 2.09
N ARG A 332 -4.41 14.41 2.27
CA ARG A 332 -5.23 13.96 1.12
C ARG A 332 -5.58 15.08 0.15
N GLU A 333 -5.79 16.29 0.67
CA GLU A 333 -6.16 17.45 -0.12
C GLU A 333 -4.95 18.05 -0.86
N TYR A 334 -3.84 18.24 -0.16
CA TYR A 334 -2.70 19.01 -0.65
C TYR A 334 -1.55 18.15 -1.18
N PHE A 335 -1.45 16.87 -0.83
CA PHE A 335 -0.33 16.04 -1.27
C PHE A 335 -0.64 15.24 -2.55
N ARG A 336 0.19 15.43 -3.59
CA ARG A 336 0.05 14.73 -4.88
C ARG A 336 1.22 13.79 -5.15
N GLY A 337 1.35 12.76 -4.32
CA GLY A 337 2.34 11.70 -4.50
C GLY A 337 1.88 10.39 -3.85
N PRO A 338 2.41 9.22 -4.25
CA PRO A 338 2.09 7.98 -3.59
C PRO A 338 2.68 8.00 -2.18
N LEU A 339 1.85 8.02 -1.14
CA LEU A 339 2.32 7.78 0.22
C LEU A 339 2.79 6.32 0.30
N LYS A 340 4.11 6.14 0.37
CA LYS A 340 4.71 4.82 0.57
C LYS A 340 4.71 4.54 2.07
N PRO A 341 4.47 3.29 2.50
CA PRO A 341 4.72 2.92 3.89
C PRO A 341 6.19 3.20 4.21
N PRO A 342 6.50 3.60 5.45
CA PRO A 342 7.87 3.93 5.80
C PRO A 342 8.74 2.69 5.87
N PHE A 343 10.01 2.92 5.58
CA PHE A 343 11.07 1.94 5.74
C PHE A 343 11.81 2.14 7.07
N ASN A 344 11.72 3.34 7.67
CA ASN A 344 12.44 3.73 8.88
C ASN A 344 11.51 4.07 10.06
N THR A 345 11.17 3.07 10.87
CA THR A 345 10.23 3.25 12.00
C THR A 345 10.87 3.97 13.19
N GLU A 346 12.16 3.76 13.44
CA GLU A 346 12.84 4.31 14.62
C GLU A 346 13.03 5.83 14.53
N ALA A 347 13.55 6.33 13.41
CA ALA A 347 13.74 7.77 13.20
C ALA A 347 12.41 8.54 13.23
N ARG A 348 11.36 7.98 12.63
CA ARG A 348 10.03 8.58 12.66
C ARG A 348 9.44 8.62 14.07
N LYS A 349 9.67 7.57 14.86
CA LYS A 349 9.27 7.54 16.27
C LYS A 349 10.03 8.61 17.07
N ALA A 350 11.33 8.76 16.85
CA ALA A 350 12.15 9.80 17.48
C ALA A 350 11.66 11.22 17.14
N ALA A 351 11.14 11.43 15.93
CA ALA A 351 10.51 12.68 15.51
C ALA A 351 9.07 12.88 16.04
N GLY A 352 8.52 11.95 16.83
CA GLY A 352 7.13 11.99 17.29
C GLY A 352 6.09 11.67 16.21
N PHE A 353 6.53 11.17 15.04
CA PHE A 353 5.71 10.75 13.91
C PHE A 353 5.32 9.26 14.06
N GLU A 354 4.45 9.01 15.04
CA GLU A 354 4.01 7.67 15.45
C GLU A 354 3.24 6.90 14.36
N PRO A 355 3.10 5.57 14.49
CA PRO A 355 2.38 4.72 13.54
C PRO A 355 1.03 5.19 13.04
N ALA A 356 0.26 5.87 13.88
CA ALA A 356 -1.07 6.30 13.54
C ALA A 356 -1.08 7.42 12.47
N TRP A 357 -0.03 8.26 12.42
CA TRP A 357 0.17 9.27 11.38
C TRP A 357 0.32 8.65 9.99
N ARG A 358 0.71 7.38 9.91
CA ARG A 358 0.92 6.65 8.65
C ARG A 358 -0.35 6.25 7.93
N LYS A 359 -1.49 6.13 8.63
CA LYS A 359 -2.75 5.62 8.05
C LYS A 359 -3.48 6.68 7.20
N THR A 360 -2.79 7.32 6.26
CA THR A 360 -3.50 7.95 5.16
C THR A 360 -4.08 6.83 4.30
N LYS A 361 -5.41 6.70 4.30
CA LYS A 361 -6.16 5.94 3.29
C LYS A 361 -5.89 6.55 1.91
N GLN A 362 -4.73 6.26 1.33
CA GLN A 362 -4.39 6.54 -0.05
C GLN A 362 -4.23 5.20 -0.76
N ALA A 363 -5.37 4.54 -0.94
CA ALA A 363 -5.53 3.76 -2.16
C ALA A 363 -5.35 4.74 -3.33
N ARG A 364 -4.38 4.49 -4.20
CA ARG A 364 -4.33 5.11 -5.53
C ARG A 364 -5.65 4.81 -6.24
N GLY A 365 -6.59 5.72 -6.12
CA GLY A 365 -7.75 5.87 -6.98
C GLY A 365 -7.81 7.33 -7.36
N ARG A 366 -7.64 7.63 -8.66
CA ARG A 366 -7.74 8.98 -9.20
C ARG A 366 -9.03 9.64 -8.71
N ALA A 367 -8.94 10.62 -7.82
CA ALA A 367 -10.03 11.57 -7.60
C ALA A 367 -9.99 12.55 -8.78
N HIS A 368 -10.74 12.23 -9.83
CA HIS A 368 -11.16 13.26 -10.77
C HIS A 368 -12.14 14.16 -10.02
N HIS A 369 -11.73 15.43 -9.86
CA HIS A 369 -12.63 16.54 -9.66
C HIS A 369 -13.82 16.38 -10.62
N LEU A 370 -15.04 16.54 -10.11
CA LEU A 370 -16.27 16.58 -10.92
C LEU A 370 -16.08 17.50 -12.14
N ARG A 371 -15.76 16.88 -13.28
CA ARG A 371 -16.08 17.37 -14.61
C ARG A 371 -16.90 16.26 -15.24
N LEU A 372 -18.08 16.63 -15.72
CA LEU A 372 -18.81 15.81 -16.66
C LEU A 372 -17.88 15.45 -17.83
N CYS A 373 -17.92 14.17 -18.21
CA CYS A 373 -17.29 13.54 -19.37
C CYS A 373 -15.86 12.98 -19.23
N ASP A 374 -15.74 11.72 -19.71
CA ASP A 374 -14.54 10.97 -20.15
C ASP A 374 -13.75 10.08 -19.17
N ASN A 375 -14.43 9.23 -18.40
CA ASN A 375 -13.85 7.99 -17.84
C ASN A 375 -14.40 6.71 -18.52
N ARG A 376 -14.39 6.65 -19.86
CA ARG A 376 -14.58 5.37 -20.56
C ARG A 376 -13.24 4.64 -20.63
N GLY A 377 -12.98 3.73 -19.70
CA GLY A 377 -11.88 2.77 -19.87
C GLY A 377 -12.07 1.95 -21.17
N PRO A 378 -10.98 1.49 -21.82
CA PRO A 378 -11.07 0.77 -23.09
C PRO A 378 -11.89 -0.51 -22.93
N LEU A 379 -12.76 -0.79 -23.92
CA LEU A 379 -13.43 -2.07 -24.02
C LEU A 379 -12.36 -3.16 -24.15
N GLN A 380 -12.37 -4.15 -23.26
CA GLN A 380 -11.51 -5.31 -23.45
C GLN A 380 -11.88 -5.96 -24.78
N HIS A 381 -10.90 -6.11 -25.66
CA HIS A 381 -11.09 -6.68 -26.99
C HIS A 381 -11.72 -8.08 -26.84
N GLY A 382 -12.93 -8.26 -27.40
CA GLY A 382 -13.62 -9.56 -27.43
C GLY A 382 -14.88 -9.74 -26.57
N ARG A 383 -15.40 -8.72 -25.85
CA ARG A 383 -16.73 -8.80 -25.21
C ARG A 383 -17.70 -7.76 -25.78
N SER A 384 -18.53 -8.18 -26.72
CA SER A 384 -19.68 -7.38 -27.17
C SER A 384 -20.83 -7.55 -26.17
N LEU A 385 -21.22 -6.46 -25.50
CA LEU A 385 -22.50 -6.41 -24.78
C LEU A 385 -23.64 -6.63 -25.79
N SER A 386 -24.64 -7.44 -25.44
CA SER A 386 -25.85 -7.56 -26.25
C SER A 386 -26.60 -6.23 -26.27
N THR A 387 -27.38 -6.00 -27.33
CA THR A 387 -28.25 -4.82 -27.43
C THR A 387 -29.19 -4.71 -26.23
N GLU A 388 -29.70 -5.84 -25.75
CA GLU A 388 -30.55 -5.93 -24.56
C GLU A 388 -29.81 -5.51 -23.28
N ALA A 389 -28.57 -5.97 -23.08
CA ALA A 389 -27.76 -5.54 -21.93
C ALA A 389 -27.43 -4.04 -21.97
N ILE A 390 -27.20 -3.49 -23.17
CA ILE A 390 -26.94 -2.05 -23.36
C ILE A 390 -28.20 -1.24 -23.01
N LEU A 391 -29.36 -1.61 -23.56
CA LEU A 391 -30.63 -0.94 -23.31
C LEU A 391 -31.04 -1.03 -21.83
N ALA A 392 -30.83 -2.18 -21.19
CA ALA A 392 -31.04 -2.38 -19.76
C ALA A 392 -30.22 -1.41 -18.90
N VAL A 393 -28.91 -1.29 -19.17
CA VAL A 393 -28.01 -0.37 -18.46
C VAL A 393 -28.42 1.09 -18.67
N GLN A 394 -28.83 1.46 -19.89
CA GLN A 394 -29.27 2.81 -20.21
C GLN A 394 -30.61 3.16 -19.54
N SER A 395 -31.55 2.21 -19.49
CA SER A 395 -32.86 2.41 -18.84
C SER A 395 -32.71 2.55 -17.33
N LEU A 396 -31.88 1.73 -16.68
CA LEU A 396 -31.60 1.84 -15.23
C LEU A 396 -31.00 3.20 -14.85
N LYS A 397 -30.10 3.75 -15.66
CA LYS A 397 -29.51 5.07 -15.42
C LYS A 397 -30.50 6.21 -15.62
N ARG A 398 -31.41 6.09 -16.59
CA ARG A 398 -32.46 7.09 -16.84
C ARG A 398 -33.51 7.12 -15.73
N ILE A 399 -33.88 5.96 -15.18
CA ILE A 399 -34.84 5.90 -14.07
C ILE A 399 -34.23 6.54 -12.81
N THR A 400 -32.97 6.26 -12.53
CA THR A 400 -32.26 6.75 -11.34
C THR A 400 -31.66 8.16 -11.47
N SER A 401 -31.80 8.80 -12.64
CA SER A 401 -31.46 10.22 -12.79
C SER A 401 -32.55 11.16 -12.26
N PHE A 402 -33.79 10.68 -12.12
CA PHE A 402 -34.92 11.47 -11.60
C PHE A 402 -35.15 11.29 -10.09
N ASP A 403 -34.85 10.11 -9.55
CA ASP A 403 -34.88 9.84 -8.10
C ASP A 403 -33.65 9.00 -7.70
N ARG A 404 -32.88 9.50 -6.73
CA ARG A 404 -31.68 8.84 -6.19
C ARG A 404 -31.98 7.95 -4.99
N SER A 405 -33.23 7.85 -4.57
CA SER A 405 -33.64 6.99 -3.47
C SER A 405 -33.39 5.51 -3.80
N PRO A 406 -33.08 4.65 -2.80
CA PRO A 406 -32.98 3.20 -2.99
C PRO A 406 -34.27 2.57 -3.53
N ALA A 407 -35.41 3.25 -3.36
CA ALA A 407 -36.73 2.81 -3.82
C ALA A 407 -36.93 3.00 -5.34
N ALA A 408 -36.29 3.99 -5.96
CA ALA A 408 -36.34 4.22 -7.41
C ALA A 408 -35.61 3.13 -8.23
N ALA A 409 -34.73 2.38 -7.58
CA ALA A 409 -33.99 1.25 -8.14
C ALA A 409 -34.70 -0.10 -7.91
N ALA A 410 -35.98 -0.08 -7.50
CA ALA A 410 -36.84 -1.26 -7.43
C ALA A 410 -36.78 -2.05 -8.75
N PRO A 411 -36.90 -3.38 -8.70
CA PRO A 411 -36.65 -4.26 -9.85
C PRO A 411 -37.66 -3.96 -10.96
N SER A 412 -37.29 -3.01 -11.85
CA SER A 412 -38.10 -2.67 -13.00
C SER A 412 -38.21 -3.91 -13.87
N THR A 413 -39.43 -4.21 -14.27
CA THR A 413 -39.85 -5.27 -15.20
C THR A 413 -39.16 -5.18 -16.57
N SER A 414 -38.28 -4.21 -16.78
CA SER A 414 -37.49 -3.95 -17.99
C SER A 414 -36.21 -4.81 -18.15
N LEU A 415 -35.83 -5.62 -17.16
CA LEU A 415 -34.70 -6.55 -17.30
C LEU A 415 -35.18 -7.87 -17.93
N GLY A 416 -35.03 -7.98 -19.25
CA GLY A 416 -35.27 -9.20 -20.03
C GLY A 416 -34.52 -10.41 -19.45
N ARG A 417 -35.18 -11.58 -19.45
CA ARG A 417 -34.96 -12.76 -18.59
C ARG A 417 -33.75 -13.63 -18.96
N LEU A 418 -32.67 -13.05 -19.50
CA LEU A 418 -31.50 -13.79 -19.96
C LEU A 418 -30.34 -13.69 -18.95
N LYS A 419 -29.89 -14.87 -18.46
CA LYS A 419 -28.77 -15.02 -17.50
C LYS A 419 -27.52 -14.25 -17.93
N SER A 420 -27.16 -14.31 -19.21
CA SER A 420 -25.99 -13.62 -19.77
C SER A 420 -26.12 -12.11 -19.69
N ASP A 421 -27.29 -11.57 -20.01
CA ASP A 421 -27.53 -10.13 -20.09
C ASP A 421 -27.58 -9.50 -18.69
N LEU A 422 -28.16 -10.20 -17.71
CA LEU A 422 -28.13 -9.77 -16.30
C LEU A 422 -26.71 -9.70 -15.75
N LEU A 423 -25.89 -10.73 -15.98
CA LEU A 423 -24.49 -10.75 -15.54
C LEU A 423 -23.65 -9.69 -16.26
N ALA A 424 -23.90 -9.48 -17.57
CA ALA A 424 -23.23 -8.47 -18.37
C ALA A 424 -23.60 -7.04 -17.93
N ALA A 425 -24.88 -6.78 -17.66
CA ALA A 425 -25.37 -5.51 -17.16
C ALA A 425 -24.78 -5.18 -15.77
N MET A 426 -24.72 -6.16 -14.86
CA MET A 426 -24.03 -6.01 -13.56
C MET A 426 -22.56 -5.63 -13.74
N ALA A 427 -21.85 -6.35 -14.61
CA ALA A 427 -20.44 -6.10 -14.85
C ALA A 427 -20.22 -4.69 -15.42
N GLU A 428 -21.06 -4.26 -16.36
CA GLU A 428 -20.95 -2.96 -17.00
C GLU A 428 -21.31 -1.80 -16.07
N LEU A 429 -22.34 -1.93 -15.22
CA LEU A 429 -22.66 -0.91 -14.21
C LEU A 429 -21.52 -0.70 -13.22
N ARG A 430 -20.89 -1.78 -12.75
CA ARG A 430 -19.72 -1.71 -11.86
C ARG A 430 -18.51 -1.09 -12.56
N ARG A 431 -18.26 -1.47 -13.83
CA ARG A 431 -17.18 -0.89 -14.63
C ARG A 431 -17.34 0.63 -14.78
N GLN A 432 -18.58 1.10 -14.89
CA GLN A 432 -18.90 2.53 -14.98
C GLN A 432 -18.98 3.25 -13.62
N GLY A 433 -18.69 2.56 -12.51
CA GLY A 433 -18.69 3.16 -11.17
C GLY A 433 -20.07 3.28 -10.51
N TYR A 434 -21.13 2.78 -11.13
CA TYR A 434 -22.49 2.78 -10.57
C TYR A 434 -22.72 1.56 -9.67
N TRP A 435 -21.98 1.47 -8.56
CA TRP A 435 -21.97 0.28 -7.68
C TRP A 435 -23.35 -0.02 -7.07
N PHE A 436 -24.03 0.99 -6.53
CA PHE A 436 -25.36 0.82 -5.94
C PHE A 436 -26.41 0.38 -6.98
N LEU A 437 -26.33 0.91 -8.21
CA LEU A 437 -27.22 0.48 -9.31
C LEU A 437 -26.95 -0.97 -9.73
N ALA A 438 -25.70 -1.44 -9.61
CA ALA A 438 -25.37 -2.83 -9.91
C ALA A 438 -25.98 -3.83 -8.92
N LEU A 439 -26.39 -3.38 -7.72
CA LEU A 439 -27.11 -4.22 -6.76
C LEU A 439 -28.53 -4.57 -7.23
N SER A 440 -29.17 -3.73 -8.05
CA SER A 440 -30.53 -4.00 -8.55
C SER A 440 -30.60 -5.20 -9.50
N PRO A 441 -29.76 -5.31 -10.55
CA PRO A 441 -29.71 -6.54 -11.33
C PRO A 441 -29.26 -7.76 -10.51
N LEU A 442 -28.41 -7.58 -9.50
CA LEU A 442 -28.03 -8.67 -8.58
C LEU A 442 -29.25 -9.15 -7.76
N HIS A 443 -30.09 -8.23 -7.29
CA HIS A 443 -31.33 -8.56 -6.60
C HIS A 443 -32.29 -9.33 -7.53
N VAL A 444 -32.46 -8.88 -8.77
CA VAL A 444 -33.26 -9.59 -9.79
C VAL A 444 -32.70 -10.98 -10.03
N ALA A 445 -31.39 -11.12 -10.26
CA ALA A 445 -30.77 -12.43 -10.43
C ALA A 445 -30.99 -13.32 -9.20
N ARG A 446 -30.96 -12.81 -7.97
CA ARG A 446 -31.23 -13.61 -6.77
C ARG A 446 -32.64 -14.19 -6.70
N ILE A 447 -33.59 -13.64 -7.44
CA ILE A 447 -34.98 -14.13 -7.56
C ILE A 447 -35.09 -15.17 -8.68
N GLU A 448 -34.19 -15.15 -9.66
CA GLU A 448 -34.24 -16.04 -10.81
C GLU A 448 -33.96 -17.52 -10.45
N PRO A 449 -34.67 -18.49 -11.07
CA PRO A 449 -34.51 -19.92 -10.78
C PRO A 449 -33.09 -20.47 -11.05
N TRP A 450 -32.36 -19.87 -11.99
CA TRP A 450 -31.02 -20.31 -12.37
C TRP A 450 -29.92 -19.79 -11.43
N TYR A 451 -30.24 -18.90 -10.49
CA TYR A 451 -29.25 -18.27 -9.63
C TYR A 451 -28.78 -19.18 -8.51
N TYR A 452 -27.47 -19.39 -8.47
CA TYR A 452 -26.78 -20.05 -7.37
C TYR A 452 -25.80 -19.08 -6.71
N PRO A 453 -25.63 -19.11 -5.37
CA PRO A 453 -24.66 -18.26 -4.67
C PRO A 453 -23.22 -18.57 -5.12
N ASN A 454 -22.62 -17.69 -5.93
CA ASN A 454 -21.25 -17.85 -6.45
C ASN A 454 -20.27 -16.87 -5.77
N PRO A 455 -19.30 -17.33 -4.96
CA PRO A 455 -18.31 -16.49 -4.29
C PRO A 455 -17.54 -15.53 -5.20
N THR A 456 -17.27 -15.89 -6.46
CA THR A 456 -16.55 -15.00 -7.41
C THR A 456 -17.39 -13.80 -7.82
N LEU A 457 -18.71 -13.98 -7.96
CA LEU A 457 -19.62 -12.86 -8.22
C LEU A 457 -19.58 -11.88 -7.06
N TYR A 458 -19.65 -12.37 -5.82
CA TYR A 458 -19.54 -11.52 -4.63
C TYR A 458 -18.16 -10.89 -4.48
N ALA A 459 -17.08 -11.62 -4.78
CA ALA A 459 -15.72 -11.09 -4.75
C ALA A 459 -15.56 -9.92 -5.73
N THR A 460 -16.18 -9.98 -6.91
CA THR A 460 -16.17 -8.87 -7.86
C THR A 460 -16.98 -7.66 -7.37
N PHE A 461 -18.10 -7.86 -6.65
CA PHE A 461 -18.83 -6.77 -5.98
C PHE A 461 -18.01 -6.12 -4.87
N VAL A 462 -17.37 -6.91 -4.01
CA VAL A 462 -16.46 -6.45 -2.95
C VAL A 462 -15.26 -5.70 -3.56
N SER A 463 -14.69 -6.21 -4.64
CA SER A 463 -13.56 -5.55 -5.33
C SER A 463 -13.94 -4.19 -5.89
N SER A 464 -15.12 -4.10 -6.51
CA SER A 464 -15.64 -2.88 -7.13
C SER A 464 -16.31 -1.89 -6.15
N SER A 465 -16.40 -2.21 -4.86
CA SER A 465 -17.05 -1.32 -3.89
C SER A 465 -16.27 0.00 -3.73
N PRO A 466 -16.96 1.15 -3.66
CA PRO A 466 -16.32 2.44 -3.41
C PRO A 466 -15.67 2.47 -2.02
N VAL A 467 -14.55 3.19 -1.91
CA VAL A 467 -13.61 3.05 -0.79
C VAL A 467 -14.07 3.78 0.49
N THR A 468 -15.04 4.71 0.43
CA THR A 468 -15.33 5.60 1.57
C THR A 468 -16.74 6.24 1.56
N GLU A 469 -17.75 5.49 1.94
CA GLU A 469 -18.96 6.00 2.60
C GLU A 469 -19.36 4.97 3.67
N ASP A 470 -19.66 5.39 4.90
CA ASP A 470 -20.02 4.47 5.99
C ASP A 470 -21.21 3.56 5.63
N GLY A 471 -22.10 4.04 4.74
CA GLY A 471 -23.19 3.25 4.17
C GLY A 471 -22.76 2.13 3.22
N THR A 472 -21.67 2.31 2.45
CA THR A 472 -21.16 1.27 1.53
C THR A 472 -20.55 0.11 2.31
N ALA A 473 -19.82 0.43 3.37
CA ALA A 473 -19.26 -0.53 4.31
C ALA A 473 -20.34 -1.47 4.87
N ALA A 474 -21.42 -0.90 5.41
CA ALA A 474 -22.57 -1.65 5.89
C ALA A 474 -23.25 -2.46 4.78
N ALA A 475 -23.39 -1.91 3.58
CA ALA A 475 -23.99 -2.61 2.44
C ALA A 475 -23.20 -3.84 1.99
N VAL A 476 -21.86 -3.80 2.01
CA VAL A 476 -21.00 -4.95 1.71
C VAL A 476 -21.17 -6.05 2.75
N ASP A 477 -21.21 -5.69 4.04
CA ASP A 477 -21.42 -6.68 5.10
C ASP A 477 -22.80 -7.34 4.98
N VAL A 478 -23.86 -6.54 4.78
CA VAL A 478 -25.21 -7.06 4.55
C VAL A 478 -25.27 -7.97 3.31
N LEU A 479 -24.55 -7.61 2.25
CA LEU A 479 -24.48 -8.41 1.02
C LEU A 479 -23.83 -9.78 1.26
N VAL A 480 -22.72 -9.81 2.00
CA VAL A 480 -22.00 -11.05 2.35
C VAL A 480 -22.82 -11.88 3.34
N GLU A 481 -23.48 -11.28 4.32
CA GLU A 481 -24.38 -12.00 5.22
C GLU A 481 -25.55 -12.64 4.47
N ALA A 482 -26.14 -11.93 3.52
CA ALA A 482 -27.23 -12.45 2.71
C ALA A 482 -26.77 -13.55 1.74
N PHE A 483 -25.48 -13.57 1.37
CA PHE A 483 -24.84 -14.67 0.66
C PHE A 483 -24.71 -15.91 1.56
N LEU A 484 -24.11 -15.75 2.74
CA LEU A 484 -23.88 -16.85 3.70
C LEU A 484 -25.21 -17.50 4.12
N LYS A 485 -26.22 -16.70 4.51
CA LYS A 485 -27.56 -17.19 4.90
C LYS A 485 -28.27 -17.97 3.78
N LYS A 486 -28.11 -17.53 2.51
CA LYS A 486 -28.73 -18.23 1.37
C LYS A 486 -28.03 -19.56 1.09
N LYS A 487 -26.74 -19.65 1.37
CA LYS A 487 -25.95 -20.89 1.21
C LYS A 487 -26.27 -21.91 2.29
N GLU A 488 -26.44 -21.47 3.55
CA GLU A 488 -26.88 -22.33 4.66
C GLU A 488 -28.25 -22.98 4.37
N ARG A 489 -29.21 -22.22 3.81
CA ARG A 489 -30.55 -22.73 3.44
C ARG A 489 -30.54 -23.73 2.27
N GLY A 490 -29.47 -23.74 1.47
CA GLY A 490 -29.32 -24.57 0.27
C GLY A 490 -28.73 -25.97 0.51
N GLY A 491 -28.56 -26.38 1.78
CA GLY A 491 -28.03 -27.71 2.12
C GLY A 491 -26.52 -27.76 2.43
N GLY A 492 -25.88 -26.61 2.70
CA GLY A 492 -24.48 -26.56 3.11
C GLY A 492 -23.49 -26.88 1.99
N PHE A 493 -22.23 -27.09 2.37
CA PHE A 493 -21.13 -27.39 1.45
C PHE A 493 -21.12 -28.87 1.12
N VAL A 494 -21.46 -29.21 -0.13
CA VAL A 494 -21.20 -30.56 -0.64
C VAL A 494 -19.71 -30.63 -1.01
N GLU A 495 -18.99 -31.59 -0.43
CA GLU A 495 -17.61 -31.89 -0.81
C GLU A 495 -17.52 -32.37 -2.26
N GLY A 496 -16.61 -31.77 -3.01
CA GLY A 496 -16.24 -32.19 -4.36
C GLY A 496 -16.98 -31.42 -5.45
N GLU A 497 -16.20 -30.69 -6.25
CA GLU A 497 -16.61 -29.84 -7.38
C GLU A 497 -17.21 -28.47 -6.98
N GLU A 498 -16.32 -27.46 -7.00
CA GLU A 498 -16.54 -26.01 -6.91
C GLU A 498 -16.43 -25.33 -5.52
N ASP A 499 -15.37 -24.52 -5.39
CA ASP A 499 -15.34 -23.22 -4.71
C ASP A 499 -14.53 -23.01 -3.43
N VAL A 500 -13.56 -23.87 -3.08
CA VAL A 500 -12.53 -23.47 -2.11
C VAL A 500 -11.78 -22.24 -2.64
N TYR A 501 -11.19 -22.30 -3.83
CA TYR A 501 -10.45 -21.17 -4.41
C TYR A 501 -11.33 -19.91 -4.65
N LYS A 502 -12.59 -20.08 -5.07
CA LYS A 502 -13.49 -18.94 -5.31
C LYS A 502 -13.92 -18.27 -3.99
N LEU A 503 -14.11 -19.05 -2.91
CA LEU A 503 -14.34 -18.55 -1.57
C LEU A 503 -13.08 -17.89 -0.98
N MET A 504 -11.91 -18.51 -1.18
CA MET A 504 -10.61 -17.93 -0.84
C MET A 504 -10.43 -16.56 -1.49
N ARG A 505 -10.83 -16.42 -2.77
CA ARG A 505 -10.83 -15.14 -3.47
C ARG A 505 -11.75 -14.12 -2.78
N LEU A 506 -12.97 -14.51 -2.39
CA LEU A 506 -13.88 -13.63 -1.65
C LEU A 506 -13.29 -13.19 -0.30
N VAL A 507 -12.78 -14.12 0.50
CA VAL A 507 -12.16 -13.83 1.81
C VAL A 507 -10.95 -12.91 1.64
N ARG A 508 -10.08 -13.18 0.66
CA ARG A 508 -8.94 -12.31 0.33
C ARG A 508 -9.40 -10.91 -0.06
N MET A 509 -10.44 -10.79 -0.88
CA MET A 509 -10.97 -9.47 -1.26
C MET A 509 -11.61 -8.73 -0.09
N LEU A 510 -12.23 -9.44 0.85
CA LEU A 510 -12.80 -8.85 2.08
C LEU A 510 -11.71 -8.34 3.01
N VAL A 511 -10.65 -9.12 3.23
CA VAL A 511 -9.46 -8.69 3.99
C VAL A 511 -8.81 -7.48 3.31
N ALA A 512 -8.65 -7.51 1.98
CA ALA A 512 -8.10 -6.39 1.21
C ALA A 512 -8.97 -5.11 1.24
N LYS A 513 -10.28 -5.25 1.50
CA LYS A 513 -11.24 -4.15 1.67
C LYS A 513 -11.52 -3.81 3.13
N GLU A 514 -10.66 -4.28 4.05
CA GLU A 514 -10.74 -4.01 5.49
C GLU A 514 -12.07 -4.48 6.13
N ARG A 515 -12.73 -5.50 5.56
CA ARG A 515 -13.99 -6.07 6.08
C ARG A 515 -13.72 -7.27 7.00
N ALA A 516 -13.06 -7.02 8.13
CA ALA A 516 -12.65 -8.05 9.07
C ALA A 516 -13.82 -8.94 9.54
N CYS A 517 -14.93 -8.33 9.97
CA CYS A 517 -16.11 -9.05 10.46
C CYS A 517 -16.71 -9.98 9.39
N ALA A 518 -16.84 -9.51 8.15
CA ALA A 518 -17.35 -10.31 7.04
C ALA A 518 -16.37 -11.42 6.62
N ALA A 519 -15.07 -11.13 6.61
CA ALA A 519 -14.03 -12.12 6.33
C ALA A 519 -13.98 -13.23 7.39
N TRP A 520 -14.05 -12.88 8.67
CA TRP A 520 -14.10 -13.81 9.78
C TRP A 520 -15.36 -14.68 9.75
N ARG A 521 -16.54 -14.08 9.49
CA ARG A 521 -17.79 -14.85 9.35
C ARG A 521 -17.73 -15.84 8.19
N GLY A 522 -17.15 -15.43 7.06
CA GLY A 522 -16.82 -16.34 5.96
C GLY A 522 -15.93 -17.47 6.45
N TYR A 523 -14.74 -17.18 6.97
CA TYR A 523 -13.82 -18.21 7.47
C TYR A 523 -14.46 -19.17 8.50
N LYS A 524 -15.20 -18.63 9.48
CA LYS A 524 -15.85 -19.43 10.53
C LYS A 524 -16.93 -20.36 9.99
N ALA A 525 -17.81 -19.86 9.12
CA ALA A 525 -18.89 -20.66 8.55
C ALA A 525 -18.34 -21.82 7.69
N GLU A 526 -17.20 -21.59 7.06
CA GLU A 526 -16.68 -22.42 5.97
C GLU A 526 -15.67 -23.44 6.47
N VAL A 527 -14.65 -22.96 7.18
CA VAL A 527 -13.50 -23.76 7.63
C VAL A 527 -13.84 -24.43 8.96
N ARG A 528 -14.39 -23.67 9.91
CA ARG A 528 -14.63 -24.19 11.28
C ARG A 528 -15.94 -24.96 11.42
N MET A 529 -17.03 -24.46 10.84
CA MET A 529 -18.36 -25.07 10.96
C MET A 529 -18.70 -25.97 9.77
N GLY A 530 -18.21 -25.62 8.58
CA GLY A 530 -18.47 -26.34 7.33
C GLY A 530 -17.51 -27.51 7.05
N GLY A 531 -16.46 -27.67 7.85
CA GLY A 531 -15.49 -28.76 7.69
C GLY A 531 -14.66 -28.70 6.39
N CYS A 532 -14.61 -27.54 5.74
CA CYS A 532 -13.90 -27.38 4.47
C CYS A 532 -12.38 -27.43 4.69
N GLU A 533 -11.70 -28.43 4.13
CA GLU A 533 -10.24 -28.50 4.16
C GLU A 533 -9.62 -27.42 3.25
N VAL A 534 -8.93 -26.46 3.87
CA VAL A 534 -8.26 -25.34 3.19
C VAL A 534 -6.73 -25.49 3.21
N HIS A 535 -6.05 -24.83 2.26
CA HIS A 535 -4.59 -24.81 2.17
C HIS A 535 -3.96 -23.86 3.21
N GLU A 536 -2.71 -24.11 3.57
CA GLU A 536 -1.84 -23.25 4.42
C GLU A 536 -2.01 -21.74 4.15
N TYR A 537 -2.12 -21.35 2.87
CA TYR A 537 -2.22 -19.96 2.45
C TYR A 537 -3.39 -19.22 3.12
N ILE A 538 -4.52 -19.90 3.39
CA ILE A 538 -5.69 -19.25 3.98
C ILE A 538 -5.50 -18.96 5.45
N TYR A 539 -4.91 -19.88 6.19
CA TYR A 539 -4.56 -19.64 7.58
C TYR A 539 -3.61 -18.45 7.69
N ARG A 540 -2.61 -18.36 6.81
CA ARG A 540 -1.68 -17.22 6.77
C ARG A 540 -2.35 -15.90 6.39
N VAL A 541 -3.23 -15.90 5.37
CA VAL A 541 -3.97 -14.70 4.95
C VAL A 541 -4.93 -14.23 6.04
N MET A 542 -5.62 -15.15 6.71
CA MET A 542 -6.55 -14.83 7.77
C MET A 542 -5.84 -14.40 9.06
N ALA A 543 -4.78 -15.09 9.49
CA ALA A 543 -4.01 -14.70 10.67
C ALA A 543 -3.38 -13.32 10.49
N ARG A 544 -2.67 -13.09 9.37
CA ARG A 544 -2.10 -11.76 9.05
C ARG A 544 -3.19 -10.71 8.87
N GLY A 545 -4.29 -11.06 8.21
CA GLY A 545 -5.41 -10.17 7.96
C GLY A 545 -6.11 -9.72 9.25
N MET A 546 -6.44 -10.65 10.15
CA MET A 546 -7.07 -10.34 11.43
C MET A 546 -6.14 -9.55 12.34
N LYS A 547 -4.85 -9.92 12.40
CA LYS A 547 -3.81 -9.16 13.10
C LYS A 547 -3.70 -7.72 12.62
N TRP A 548 -3.59 -7.55 11.29
CA TRP A 548 -3.46 -6.24 10.66
C TRP A 548 -4.69 -5.36 10.87
N LEU A 549 -5.87 -5.98 11.02
CA LEU A 549 -7.14 -5.30 11.26
C LEU A 549 -7.49 -5.13 12.75
N GLY A 550 -6.64 -5.61 13.69
CA GLY A 550 -6.83 -5.45 15.13
C GLY A 550 -7.79 -6.46 15.80
N PHE A 551 -8.08 -7.59 15.15
CA PHE A 551 -8.95 -8.65 15.65
C PHE A 551 -8.11 -9.80 16.25
N GLU A 552 -7.41 -9.52 17.35
CA GLU A 552 -6.43 -10.46 17.95
C GLU A 552 -7.07 -11.75 18.49
N ALA A 553 -8.31 -11.67 18.99
CA ALA A 553 -9.05 -12.84 19.47
C ALA A 553 -9.41 -13.82 18.34
N GLU A 554 -9.68 -13.30 17.14
CA GLU A 554 -9.92 -14.06 15.92
C GLU A 554 -8.60 -14.56 15.32
N GLU A 555 -7.53 -13.75 15.30
CA GLU A 555 -6.17 -14.18 14.91
C GLU A 555 -5.74 -15.42 15.70
N ALA A 556 -5.84 -15.38 17.04
CA ALA A 556 -5.44 -16.48 17.90
C ALA A 556 -6.19 -17.79 17.58
N LYS A 557 -7.45 -17.68 17.14
CA LYS A 557 -8.26 -18.84 16.72
C LYS A 557 -7.80 -19.39 15.37
N VAL A 558 -7.49 -18.52 14.39
CA VAL A 558 -6.94 -18.95 13.09
C VAL A 558 -5.59 -19.61 13.27
N GLU A 559 -4.73 -19.06 14.13
CA GLU A 559 -3.41 -19.61 14.42
C GLU A 559 -3.50 -20.96 15.14
N GLY A 560 -4.51 -21.13 16.01
CA GLY A 560 -4.86 -22.43 16.59
C GLY A 560 -5.27 -23.46 15.54
N ASP A 561 -6.17 -23.08 14.63
CA ASP A 561 -6.61 -23.94 13.51
C ASP A 561 -5.43 -24.31 12.60
N PHE A 562 -4.50 -23.37 12.39
CA PHE A 562 -3.30 -23.59 11.59
C PHE A 562 -2.38 -24.64 12.20
N ARG A 563 -2.14 -24.59 13.52
CA ARG A 563 -1.33 -25.58 14.23
C ARG A 563 -1.97 -26.97 14.22
N GLU A 564 -3.29 -27.04 14.36
CA GLU A 564 -4.02 -28.31 14.26
C GLU A 564 -3.91 -28.91 12.85
N TRP A 565 -4.04 -28.08 11.82
CA TRP A 565 -3.82 -28.48 10.43
C TRP A 565 -2.37 -28.92 10.19
N GLU A 566 -1.38 -28.18 10.69
CA GLU A 566 0.04 -28.49 10.56
C GLU A 566 0.37 -29.84 11.22
N ALA A 567 -0.17 -30.10 12.40
CA ALA A 567 -0.03 -31.38 13.12
C ALA A 567 -0.70 -32.57 12.40
N ARG A 568 -1.71 -32.33 11.56
CA ARG A 568 -2.35 -33.37 10.72
C ARG A 568 -1.54 -33.68 9.44
N ILE A 569 -0.78 -32.72 8.92
CA ILE A 569 -0.07 -32.83 7.63
C ILE A 569 1.40 -33.21 7.79
N LEU A 570 2.08 -32.71 8.82
CA LEU A 570 3.45 -33.12 9.17
C LEU A 570 3.42 -34.26 10.19
N PRO A 571 3.96 -35.47 9.88
CA PRO A 571 4.26 -36.42 10.93
C PRO A 571 5.30 -35.80 11.88
N PRO A 572 5.18 -36.00 13.20
CA PRO A 572 6.19 -35.53 14.15
C PRO A 572 7.56 -36.05 13.75
N ALA A 573 8.58 -35.18 13.73
CA ALA A 573 9.96 -35.52 13.38
C ALA A 573 10.54 -36.72 14.18
N LYS A 574 9.90 -37.07 15.30
CA LYS A 574 10.22 -38.24 16.12
C LYS A 574 9.98 -39.57 15.39
N ASP A 575 8.93 -39.67 14.57
CA ASP A 575 8.56 -40.91 13.89
C ASP A 575 9.53 -41.24 12.74
N VAL A 576 10.04 -40.21 12.04
CA VAL A 576 11.05 -40.34 10.99
C VAL A 576 12.41 -40.78 11.57
N LEU A 577 12.78 -40.28 12.76
CA LEU A 577 14.02 -40.65 13.43
C LEU A 577 13.98 -42.05 14.06
N ASP A 578 12.82 -42.51 14.51
CA ASP A 578 12.62 -43.88 14.99
C ASP A 578 12.57 -44.91 13.83
N GLU A 579 12.04 -44.53 12.65
CA GLU A 579 12.11 -45.34 11.42
C GLU A 579 13.54 -45.45 10.84
N MET A 580 14.40 -44.44 11.02
CA MET A 580 15.79 -44.45 10.54
C MET A 580 16.77 -45.22 11.47
N ARG A 581 16.38 -45.51 12.71
CA ARG A 581 17.23 -46.16 13.72
C ARG A 581 17.63 -47.63 13.41
N PRO A 582 16.83 -48.45 12.69
CA PRO A 582 17.24 -49.80 12.29
C PRO A 582 18.23 -49.82 11.11
N GLN A 583 18.28 -48.76 10.30
CA GLN A 583 19.06 -48.73 9.05
C GLN A 583 20.54 -48.33 9.25
N LEU A 584 20.88 -47.71 10.40
CA LEU A 584 22.24 -47.29 10.74
C LEU A 584 23.06 -48.33 11.51
N ARG A 585 22.50 -49.52 11.80
CA ARG A 585 23.18 -50.59 12.55
C ARG A 585 23.50 -51.87 11.77
N GLY A 586 23.35 -51.86 10.44
CA GLY A 586 23.55 -53.04 9.60
C GLY A 586 24.63 -52.87 8.54
N GLY A 587 25.91 -52.90 8.92
CA GLY A 587 27.00 -53.02 7.94
C GLY A 587 28.40 -52.88 8.51
N GLU A 588 29.01 -53.98 8.97
CA GLU A 588 30.27 -54.52 8.42
C GLU A 588 30.89 -55.66 9.26
N THR A 589 30.67 -56.89 8.76
CA THR A 589 31.60 -58.03 8.60
C THR A 589 32.48 -58.55 9.77
N LYS A 590 32.36 -59.86 10.08
CA LYS A 590 33.26 -60.94 9.59
C LYS A 590 32.96 -62.33 10.21
N LYS A 591 33.20 -63.34 9.37
CA LYS A 591 33.05 -64.80 9.53
C LYS A 591 33.67 -65.39 10.82
N LYS A 592 32.96 -66.34 11.46
CA LYS A 592 33.55 -67.59 12.01
C LYS A 592 32.54 -68.74 12.02
N LYS A 593 32.99 -69.88 11.50
CA LYS A 593 32.34 -71.20 11.42
C LYS A 593 32.12 -71.82 12.81
N LYS A 594 30.95 -72.45 13.07
CA LYS A 594 30.79 -73.91 13.33
C LYS A 594 29.32 -74.29 13.66
N LYS A 595 28.87 -75.34 12.96
CA LYS A 595 27.72 -76.28 13.13
C LYS A 595 27.81 -77.10 14.46
N PRO A 596 26.91 -78.07 14.79
CA PRO A 596 25.45 -78.22 14.53
C PRO A 596 24.62 -78.83 15.72
N ASP A 597 23.29 -78.88 15.52
CA ASP A 597 22.25 -79.88 15.90
C ASP A 597 22.10 -80.45 17.33
N ALA A 598 20.85 -80.50 17.84
CA ALA A 598 19.99 -81.70 17.74
C ALA A 598 18.73 -81.67 18.63
N ARG A 599 17.72 -82.43 18.15
CA ARG A 599 16.44 -82.90 18.73
C ARG A 599 15.24 -81.98 18.45
N THR A 600 14.18 -82.43 17.78
CA THR A 600 13.64 -83.80 17.67
C THR A 600 12.81 -83.95 16.39
N ALA A 601 12.81 -85.17 15.86
CA ALA A 601 12.17 -85.62 14.64
C ALA A 601 10.72 -86.10 14.86
N ALA A 602 10.00 -86.20 13.73
CA ALA A 602 9.03 -87.26 13.39
C ALA A 602 7.73 -87.33 14.24
N GLU A 603 6.55 -87.67 13.73
CA GLU A 603 6.19 -88.45 12.54
C GLU A 603 4.66 -88.43 12.34
N ALA A 604 4.25 -88.58 11.08
CA ALA A 604 3.07 -89.33 10.61
C ALA A 604 1.65 -88.89 11.03
N ALA A 605 0.57 -89.18 10.31
CA ALA A 605 0.23 -89.46 8.91
C ALA A 605 -1.30 -89.69 8.91
N GLN A 606 -1.98 -89.30 7.83
CA GLN A 606 -3.25 -89.87 7.31
C GLN A 606 -4.58 -89.66 8.07
N GLY A 607 -5.65 -89.41 7.29
CA GLY A 607 -7.01 -89.84 7.67
C GLY A 607 -8.22 -88.99 7.27
N LEU A 608 -8.65 -89.12 6.01
CA LEU A 608 -10.03 -89.12 5.46
C LEU A 608 -11.18 -88.19 5.95
N GLN A 609 -11.71 -87.48 4.94
CA GLN A 609 -13.07 -87.03 4.59
C GLN A 609 -14.31 -87.39 5.46
N ARG A 610 -15.21 -86.41 5.63
CA ARG A 610 -16.68 -86.52 5.40
C ARG A 610 -17.32 -85.14 5.16
N HIS A 611 -18.21 -85.10 4.16
CA HIS A 611 -19.17 -84.02 3.82
C HIS A 611 -20.34 -83.99 4.83
N GLU A 612 -20.94 -82.81 5.09
CA GLU A 612 -22.38 -82.51 4.86
C GLU A 612 -22.70 -81.00 5.10
N VAL A 613 -23.88 -80.56 4.67
CA VAL A 613 -24.28 -79.26 4.13
C VAL A 613 -25.11 -78.44 5.13
N GLU A 614 -24.93 -77.10 5.22
CA GLU A 614 -26.05 -76.18 5.51
C GLU A 614 -25.87 -74.79 4.87
N ARG A 615 -27.02 -74.17 4.52
CA ARG A 615 -27.22 -73.09 3.53
C ARG A 615 -27.42 -71.69 4.14
N ARG A 616 -27.10 -70.65 3.33
CA ARG A 616 -27.56 -69.22 3.32
C ARG A 616 -26.90 -68.29 4.36
N LYS A 617 -26.42 -67.07 4.04
CA LYS A 617 -26.85 -66.04 3.06
C LYS A 617 -25.64 -65.30 2.45
N LYS A 618 -25.75 -64.86 1.19
CA LYS A 618 -24.72 -64.04 0.48
C LYS A 618 -24.66 -62.62 1.05
N PRO A 619 -23.46 -62.07 1.36
CA PRO A 619 -23.25 -60.63 1.43
C PRO A 619 -23.18 -60.02 0.01
N PRO A 620 -23.54 -58.74 -0.17
CA PRO A 620 -23.55 -58.08 -1.48
C PRO A 620 -22.13 -57.98 -2.06
N PRO A 621 -21.98 -57.88 -3.41
CA PRO A 621 -20.66 -57.73 -4.02
C PRO A 621 -20.00 -56.43 -3.52
N PRO A 622 -18.68 -56.43 -3.26
CA PRO A 622 -17.96 -55.21 -2.91
C PRO A 622 -18.13 -54.21 -4.06
N LYS A 623 -18.55 -52.99 -3.71
CA LYS A 623 -18.58 -51.85 -4.63
C LYS A 623 -17.21 -51.79 -5.31
N GLN A 624 -17.17 -51.93 -6.63
CA GLN A 624 -15.96 -51.68 -7.41
C GLN A 624 -15.48 -50.26 -7.08
N GLU A 625 -14.41 -50.14 -6.30
CA GLU A 625 -13.70 -48.88 -6.15
C GLU A 625 -13.27 -48.44 -7.54
N LYS A 626 -13.85 -47.34 -8.03
CA LYS A 626 -13.41 -46.70 -9.26
C LYS A 626 -11.93 -46.36 -9.08
N ALA A 627 -11.04 -47.08 -9.76
CA ALA A 627 -9.61 -46.82 -9.74
C ALA A 627 -9.34 -45.33 -9.93
N LYS A 628 -8.70 -44.70 -8.93
CA LYS A 628 -8.37 -43.26 -8.93
C LYS A 628 -7.63 -42.93 -10.23
N ARG A 629 -8.18 -41.99 -11.01
CA ARG A 629 -7.54 -41.48 -12.23
C ARG A 629 -6.27 -40.74 -11.85
N VAL A 630 -5.10 -41.30 -12.19
CA VAL A 630 -3.81 -40.61 -12.07
C VAL A 630 -3.68 -39.67 -13.27
N VAL A 631 -3.56 -38.37 -13.01
CA VAL A 631 -3.31 -37.33 -14.01
C VAL A 631 -1.80 -37.18 -14.15
N ARG A 632 -1.29 -37.10 -15.38
CA ARG A 632 0.12 -36.78 -15.66
C ARG A 632 0.26 -35.55 -16.54
N TRP A 633 1.18 -34.67 -16.17
CA TRP A 633 1.46 -33.46 -16.92
C TRP A 633 2.35 -33.74 -18.13
N LYS A 634 2.05 -33.07 -19.26
CA LYS A 634 2.86 -33.07 -20.46
C LYS A 634 2.66 -31.77 -21.23
N CYS A 635 3.75 -31.23 -21.78
CA CYS A 635 3.72 -30.06 -22.64
C CYS A 635 2.89 -30.34 -23.91
N ALA A 636 1.93 -29.47 -24.22
CA ALA A 636 1.20 -29.50 -25.48
C ALA A 636 1.90 -28.61 -26.52
N ALA A 637 2.45 -29.23 -27.56
CA ALA A 637 3.11 -28.51 -28.65
C ALA A 637 2.16 -27.52 -29.35
N GLY A 638 2.69 -26.37 -29.77
CA GLY A 638 1.93 -25.30 -30.45
C GLY A 638 1.01 -24.47 -29.54
N CYS A 639 1.07 -24.65 -28.22
CA CYS A 639 0.29 -23.88 -27.25
C CYS A 639 0.90 -22.49 -26.97
N GLY A 640 2.19 -22.41 -26.63
CA GLY A 640 2.89 -21.14 -26.39
C GLY A 640 2.42 -20.30 -25.20
N ALA A 641 1.36 -20.68 -24.47
CA ALA A 641 0.77 -19.88 -23.39
C ALA A 641 1.77 -19.55 -22.25
N CYS A 642 2.72 -20.44 -21.98
CA CYS A 642 3.78 -20.22 -20.99
C CYS A 642 4.71 -19.04 -21.34
N CYS A 643 4.79 -18.64 -22.61
CA CYS A 643 5.60 -17.52 -23.07
C CYS A 643 4.91 -16.16 -22.92
N LYS A 644 3.66 -16.12 -22.45
CA LYS A 644 3.02 -14.88 -22.00
C LYS A 644 3.50 -14.57 -20.58
N LEU A 645 4.55 -13.75 -20.48
CA LEU A 645 5.23 -13.44 -19.22
C LEU A 645 4.50 -12.34 -18.43
N ASP A 646 3.99 -11.32 -19.12
CA ASP A 646 3.12 -10.33 -18.47
C ASP A 646 1.68 -10.84 -18.43
N LYS A 647 1.29 -11.40 -17.28
CA LYS A 647 -0.01 -12.04 -17.04
C LYS A 647 -1.05 -11.12 -16.38
N GLY A 648 -0.69 -9.86 -16.13
CA GLY A 648 -1.57 -8.90 -15.44
C GLY A 648 -1.78 -9.22 -13.94
N PRO A 649 -2.65 -8.46 -13.26
CA PRO A 649 -2.78 -8.49 -11.79
C PRO A 649 -3.50 -9.72 -11.22
N ASP A 650 -4.10 -10.56 -12.07
CA ASP A 650 -4.79 -11.79 -11.65
C ASP A 650 -3.81 -12.94 -11.33
N PHE A 651 -2.52 -12.79 -11.63
CA PHE A 651 -1.46 -13.76 -11.36
C PHE A 651 -0.44 -13.21 -10.35
N PRO A 652 0.27 -14.08 -9.60
CA PRO A 652 1.37 -13.64 -8.74
C PRO A 652 2.39 -12.82 -9.53
N SER A 653 2.83 -11.72 -8.94
CA SER A 653 3.80 -10.83 -9.61
C SER A 653 5.16 -11.53 -9.74
N PRO A 654 5.98 -11.21 -10.77
CA PRO A 654 7.33 -11.76 -10.87
C PRO A 654 8.17 -11.49 -9.61
N GLU A 655 7.97 -10.33 -8.96
CA GLU A 655 8.62 -9.99 -7.70
C GLU A 655 8.24 -10.93 -6.54
N GLU A 656 7.03 -11.48 -6.55
CA GLU A 656 6.57 -12.46 -5.55
C GLU A 656 7.13 -13.86 -5.85
N ILE A 657 7.17 -14.28 -7.12
CA ILE A 657 7.65 -15.61 -7.52
C ILE A 657 9.17 -15.74 -7.33
N PHE A 658 9.92 -14.68 -7.64
CA PHE A 658 11.38 -14.67 -7.57
C PHE A 658 11.91 -13.92 -6.35
N ALA A 659 11.12 -13.84 -5.27
CA ALA A 659 11.47 -13.10 -4.06
C ALA A 659 12.84 -13.52 -3.47
N GLU A 660 13.15 -14.81 -3.55
CA GLU A 660 14.40 -15.40 -3.06
C GLU A 660 15.49 -15.52 -4.16
N HIS A 661 15.16 -15.17 -5.41
CA HIS A 661 16.03 -15.34 -6.59
C HIS A 661 16.14 -14.04 -7.42
N PRO A 662 16.90 -13.03 -6.95
CA PRO A 662 16.96 -11.71 -7.59
C PRO A 662 17.61 -11.72 -8.98
N GLU A 663 18.51 -12.66 -9.27
CA GLU A 663 19.13 -12.82 -10.59
C GLU A 663 18.14 -13.39 -11.62
N ASP A 664 17.31 -14.37 -11.22
CA ASP A 664 16.24 -14.91 -12.05
C ASP A 664 15.16 -13.87 -12.32
N LEU A 665 14.83 -13.04 -11.33
CA LEU A 665 13.90 -11.90 -11.51
C LEU A 665 14.40 -10.92 -12.58
N LYS A 666 15.71 -10.62 -12.57
CA LYS A 666 16.34 -9.72 -13.54
C LYS A 666 16.32 -10.33 -14.95
N LEU A 667 16.66 -11.61 -15.06
CA LEU A 667 16.62 -12.34 -16.33
C LEU A 667 15.17 -12.42 -16.86
N TYR A 668 14.21 -12.80 -16.02
CA TYR A 668 12.78 -12.85 -16.35
C TYR A 668 12.28 -11.52 -16.90
N LYS A 669 12.56 -10.41 -16.22
CA LYS A 669 12.16 -9.06 -16.66
C LYS A 669 12.81 -8.64 -17.98
N SER A 670 14.07 -9.03 -18.20
CA SER A 670 14.77 -8.71 -19.46
C SER A 670 14.17 -9.43 -20.67
N MET A 671 13.46 -10.54 -20.45
CA MET A 671 12.83 -11.34 -21.50
C MET A 671 11.42 -10.85 -21.86
N ILE A 672 10.83 -9.88 -21.15
CA ILE A 672 9.48 -9.37 -21.43
C ILE A 672 9.55 -8.32 -22.55
N GLY A 673 8.95 -8.64 -23.70
CA GLY A 673 8.76 -7.72 -24.81
C GLY A 673 7.70 -6.65 -24.52
N ALA A 674 7.65 -5.61 -25.35
CA ALA A 674 6.73 -4.47 -25.17
C ALA A 674 5.23 -4.86 -25.24
N ASP A 675 4.92 -6.02 -25.80
CA ASP A 675 3.58 -6.62 -25.90
C ASP A 675 3.28 -7.62 -24.76
N GLY A 676 4.19 -7.73 -23.80
CA GLY A 676 4.09 -8.64 -22.66
C GLY A 676 4.39 -10.11 -22.98
N TRP A 677 4.86 -10.42 -24.19
CA TRP A 677 5.30 -11.77 -24.58
C TRP A 677 6.82 -11.90 -24.42
N CYS A 678 7.31 -13.14 -24.27
CA CYS A 678 8.74 -13.41 -24.26
C CYS A 678 9.38 -12.97 -25.58
N ILE A 679 10.50 -12.23 -25.54
CA ILE A 679 11.25 -11.80 -26.73
C ILE A 679 11.76 -12.97 -27.59
N ASN A 680 11.91 -14.15 -26.99
CA ASN A 680 12.38 -15.37 -27.67
C ASN A 680 11.23 -16.25 -28.20
N TYR A 681 9.98 -15.80 -28.07
CA TYR A 681 8.82 -16.54 -28.57
C TYR A 681 8.47 -16.11 -29.99
N ASP A 682 8.50 -17.06 -30.93
CA ASP A 682 8.05 -16.83 -32.29
C ASP A 682 6.54 -17.09 -32.38
N LYS A 683 5.78 -16.02 -32.64
CA LYS A 683 4.32 -16.07 -32.75
C LYS A 683 3.83 -16.76 -34.02
N SER A 684 4.66 -16.79 -35.07
CA SER A 684 4.28 -17.39 -36.36
C SER A 684 4.32 -18.91 -36.28
N THR A 685 5.37 -19.46 -35.68
CA THR A 685 5.58 -20.89 -35.49
C THR A 685 5.05 -21.41 -34.15
N ARG A 686 4.72 -20.50 -33.21
CA ARG A 686 4.25 -20.78 -31.84
C ARG A 686 5.24 -21.61 -31.03
N THR A 687 6.54 -21.39 -31.24
CA THR A 687 7.63 -22.08 -30.54
C THR A 687 8.56 -21.08 -29.83
N CYS A 688 9.36 -21.60 -28.90
CA CYS A 688 10.42 -20.84 -28.26
C CYS A 688 11.71 -21.05 -29.04
N ASN A 689 12.37 -19.97 -29.49
CA ASN A 689 13.62 -20.03 -30.25
C ASN A 689 14.80 -20.56 -29.42
N ILE A 690 14.72 -20.42 -28.09
CA ILE A 690 15.73 -20.91 -27.13
C ILE A 690 15.23 -22.14 -26.36
N TYR A 691 14.40 -23.01 -26.98
CA TYR A 691 13.72 -24.08 -26.24
C TYR A 691 14.69 -24.99 -25.46
N GLU A 692 15.82 -25.38 -26.06
CA GLU A 692 16.85 -26.21 -25.43
C GLU A 692 17.64 -25.46 -24.35
N GLU A 693 17.92 -24.18 -24.58
CA GLU A 693 18.73 -23.31 -23.72
C GLU A 693 17.89 -22.47 -22.73
N ARG A 694 16.59 -22.76 -22.61
CA ARG A 694 15.69 -21.94 -21.79
C ARG A 694 16.12 -21.92 -20.32
N PRO A 695 15.97 -20.77 -19.63
CA PRO A 695 16.25 -20.65 -18.20
C PRO A 695 15.51 -21.69 -17.35
N VAL A 696 16.05 -21.99 -16.16
CA VAL A 696 15.51 -23.02 -15.25
C VAL A 696 14.04 -22.74 -14.90
N PHE A 697 13.70 -21.49 -14.58
CA PHE A 697 12.33 -21.07 -14.25
C PHE A 697 11.32 -21.22 -15.41
N CYS A 698 11.77 -21.38 -16.66
CA CYS A 698 10.91 -21.65 -17.80
C CYS A 698 10.56 -23.14 -17.96
N ARG A 699 11.19 -24.02 -17.16
CA ARG A 699 10.99 -25.48 -17.23
C ARG A 699 9.87 -25.90 -16.28
N VAL A 700 8.93 -26.67 -16.81
CA VAL A 700 7.85 -27.24 -16.00
C VAL A 700 8.33 -28.60 -15.51
N GLU A 701 9.12 -28.56 -14.43
CA GLU A 701 9.76 -29.72 -13.81
C GLU A 701 9.49 -29.73 -12.30
N PRO A 702 9.47 -30.90 -11.64
CA PRO A 702 9.15 -30.99 -10.21
C PRO A 702 10.01 -30.09 -9.32
N LYS A 703 11.33 -30.07 -9.56
CA LYS A 703 12.28 -29.25 -8.79
C LYS A 703 12.00 -27.75 -8.92
N VAL A 704 11.64 -27.29 -10.12
CA VAL A 704 11.31 -25.88 -10.37
C VAL A 704 9.99 -25.51 -9.68
N PHE A 705 9.02 -26.41 -9.68
CA PHE A 705 7.74 -26.20 -9.00
C PHE A 705 7.87 -26.20 -7.47
N GLU A 706 8.78 -26.98 -6.92
CA GLU A 706 9.12 -26.98 -5.50
C GLU A 706 9.85 -25.69 -5.11
N GLU A 707 10.85 -25.28 -5.89
CA GLU A 707 11.70 -24.11 -5.62
C GLU A 707 10.96 -22.77 -5.74
N TYR A 708 10.23 -22.53 -6.85
CA TYR A 708 9.58 -21.23 -7.09
C TYR A 708 8.12 -21.16 -6.65
N PHE A 709 7.46 -22.30 -6.42
CA PHE A 709 6.02 -22.36 -6.10
C PHE A 709 5.69 -23.18 -4.85
N GLY A 710 6.69 -23.78 -4.18
CA GLY A 710 6.49 -24.57 -2.95
C GLY A 710 5.66 -25.85 -3.17
N VAL A 711 5.52 -26.32 -4.41
CA VAL A 711 4.75 -27.53 -4.73
C VAL A 711 5.61 -28.76 -4.46
N PRO A 712 5.22 -29.68 -3.57
CA PRO A 712 6.04 -30.86 -3.27
C PRO A 712 6.37 -31.67 -4.53
N SER A 713 7.62 -32.11 -4.67
CA SER A 713 8.10 -32.93 -5.80
C SER A 713 7.44 -34.32 -5.94
N ARG A 714 6.41 -34.63 -5.14
CA ARG A 714 5.62 -35.86 -5.28
C ARG A 714 4.92 -35.87 -6.64
N PRO A 715 5.11 -36.91 -7.49
CA PRO A 715 4.61 -36.92 -8.87
C PRO A 715 3.12 -36.60 -9.01
N SER A 716 2.28 -37.17 -8.14
CA SER A 716 0.83 -36.93 -8.16
C SER A 716 0.42 -35.50 -7.81
N THR A 717 1.18 -34.82 -6.97
CA THR A 717 0.93 -33.42 -6.59
C THR A 717 1.43 -32.49 -7.69
N PHE A 718 2.68 -32.68 -8.13
CA PHE A 718 3.26 -31.91 -9.24
C PHE A 718 2.39 -31.98 -10.50
N ASP A 719 2.02 -33.19 -10.94
CA ASP A 719 1.25 -33.36 -12.18
C ASP A 719 -0.10 -32.64 -12.14
N ARG A 720 -0.75 -32.63 -10.98
CA ARG A 720 -2.03 -31.94 -10.78
C ARG A 720 -1.86 -30.42 -10.82
N GLU A 721 -0.90 -29.88 -10.07
CA GLU A 721 -0.68 -28.43 -9.99
C GLU A 721 -0.13 -27.87 -11.32
N ALA A 722 0.79 -28.58 -11.98
CA ALA A 722 1.30 -28.22 -13.30
C ALA A 722 0.18 -28.21 -14.36
N CYS A 723 -0.73 -29.20 -14.32
CA CYS A 723 -1.91 -29.21 -15.18
C CYS A 723 -2.84 -28.03 -14.90
N SER A 724 -3.11 -27.72 -13.63
CA SER A 724 -3.95 -26.59 -13.24
C SER A 724 -3.36 -25.25 -13.72
N ALA A 725 -2.08 -25.00 -13.42
CA ALA A 725 -1.39 -23.78 -13.81
C ALA A 725 -1.35 -23.59 -15.34
N CYS A 726 -1.20 -24.68 -16.10
CA CYS A 726 -1.29 -24.64 -17.56
C CYS A 726 -2.70 -24.31 -18.04
N VAL A 727 -3.75 -24.90 -17.45
CA VAL A 727 -5.14 -24.59 -17.79
C VAL A 727 -5.45 -23.12 -17.54
N ASP A 728 -5.08 -22.58 -16.38
CA ASP A 728 -5.36 -21.19 -16.03
C ASP A 728 -4.62 -20.22 -16.94
N THR A 729 -3.35 -20.52 -17.25
CA THR A 729 -2.55 -19.71 -18.17
C THR A 729 -3.13 -19.75 -19.59
N ILE A 730 -3.54 -20.92 -20.09
CA ILE A 730 -4.17 -21.05 -21.42
C ILE A 730 -5.51 -20.31 -21.47
N LYS A 731 -6.35 -20.44 -20.44
CA LYS A 731 -7.63 -19.73 -20.36
C LYS A 731 -7.46 -18.22 -20.36
N MET A 732 -6.45 -17.71 -19.66
CA MET A 732 -6.15 -16.28 -19.66
C MET A 732 -5.72 -15.79 -21.05
N VAL A 733 -4.83 -16.54 -21.71
CA VAL A 733 -4.25 -16.10 -23.00
C VAL A 733 -5.22 -16.26 -24.16
N TYR A 734 -5.94 -17.39 -24.24
CA TYR A 734 -6.74 -17.76 -25.41
C TYR A 734 -8.24 -17.89 -25.13
N GLY A 735 -8.67 -17.87 -23.86
CA GLY A 735 -10.08 -18.02 -23.47
C GLY A 735 -10.49 -19.47 -23.13
N GLU A 736 -11.67 -19.61 -22.53
CA GLU A 736 -12.18 -20.90 -22.02
C GLU A 736 -12.60 -21.90 -23.11
N GLU A 737 -12.91 -21.40 -24.31
CA GLU A 737 -13.33 -22.20 -25.48
C GLU A 737 -12.23 -22.31 -26.54
N SER A 738 -10.97 -22.09 -26.15
CA SER A 738 -9.83 -22.11 -27.08
C SER A 738 -9.49 -23.51 -27.62
N ALA A 739 -9.00 -23.53 -28.86
CA ALA A 739 -8.46 -24.72 -29.50
C ALA A 739 -7.23 -25.24 -28.73
N GLU A 740 -6.45 -24.32 -28.15
CA GLU A 740 -5.26 -24.59 -27.33
C GLU A 740 -5.63 -25.31 -26.03
N LEU A 741 -6.69 -24.89 -25.34
CA LEU A 741 -7.17 -25.58 -24.14
C LEU A 741 -7.73 -26.96 -24.46
N THR A 742 -8.44 -27.08 -25.59
CA THR A 742 -8.96 -28.36 -26.07
C THR A 742 -7.82 -29.31 -26.41
N ASN A 743 -6.78 -28.84 -27.11
CA ASN A 743 -5.57 -29.59 -27.42
C ASN A 743 -4.83 -30.01 -26.14
N PHE A 744 -4.62 -29.11 -25.18
CA PHE A 744 -3.98 -29.42 -23.92
C PHE A 744 -4.75 -30.51 -23.15
N LYS A 745 -6.07 -30.37 -23.01
CA LYS A 745 -6.92 -31.40 -22.39
C LYS A 745 -6.83 -32.75 -23.10
N ARG A 746 -6.72 -32.76 -24.43
CA ARG A 746 -6.50 -33.99 -25.21
C ARG A 746 -5.14 -34.62 -24.89
N VAL A 747 -4.06 -33.86 -24.92
CA VAL A 747 -2.69 -34.34 -24.62
C VAL A 747 -2.61 -34.93 -23.22
N ILE A 748 -3.16 -34.26 -22.20
CA ILE A 748 -3.18 -34.76 -20.83
C ILE A 748 -4.02 -36.04 -20.70
N ARG A 749 -5.16 -36.12 -21.41
CA ARG A 749 -5.99 -37.33 -21.44
C ARG A 749 -5.28 -38.51 -22.10
N GLU A 750 -4.52 -38.28 -23.16
CA GLU A 750 -3.74 -39.31 -23.85
C GLU A 750 -2.59 -39.80 -22.98
N GLU A 751 -1.81 -38.89 -22.39
CA GLU A 751 -0.69 -39.22 -21.52
C GLU A 751 -1.15 -39.99 -20.27
N SER A 752 -2.29 -39.56 -19.69
CA SER A 752 -2.89 -40.22 -18.51
C SER A 752 -3.53 -41.58 -18.85
N LYS A 753 -3.76 -41.89 -20.14
CA LYS A 753 -4.24 -43.21 -20.61
C LYS A 753 -3.09 -44.15 -20.95
N PHE A 754 -1.99 -43.63 -21.52
CA PHE A 754 -0.90 -44.41 -22.12
C PHE A 754 -0.20 -45.35 -21.12
N ARG A 755 -0.14 -45.00 -19.83
CA ARG A 755 0.52 -45.83 -18.80
C ARG A 755 -0.36 -46.83 -18.05
N ARG A 756 -1.68 -46.92 -18.32
CA ARG A 756 -2.48 -48.05 -17.81
C ARG A 756 -2.05 -49.41 -18.39
N HIS A 757 -1.32 -49.41 -19.51
CA HIS A 757 -0.93 -50.60 -20.25
C HIS A 757 0.55 -50.98 -20.07
N GLN A 758 1.27 -50.32 -19.17
CA GLN A 758 2.71 -50.54 -18.96
C GLN A 758 3.01 -50.88 -17.50
N TRP A 759 2.33 -51.91 -16.99
CA TRP A 759 2.86 -52.76 -15.93
C TRP A 759 3.10 -54.13 -16.56
N PRO A 760 4.34 -54.65 -16.60
CA PRO A 760 4.53 -56.08 -16.84
C PRO A 760 3.89 -56.80 -15.66
N ILE A 761 3.06 -57.78 -15.96
CA ILE A 761 2.72 -58.83 -15.01
C ILE A 761 4.05 -59.54 -14.69
N MET A 762 4.55 -59.34 -13.46
CA MET A 762 5.47 -60.25 -12.78
C MET A 762 5.04 -60.37 -11.33
#